data_AF-A0A353P482-F1
#
_entry.id   AF-A0A353P482-F1
#
_cell.length_a   1.000
_cell.length_b   1.000
_cell.length_c   1.000
_cell.angle_alpha   90.00
_cell.angle_beta   90.00
_cell.angle_gamma   90.00
#
_symmetry.space_group_name_H-M   'P 1'
#
loop_
_entity.id
_entity.type
_entity.pdbx_description
1 polymer ?
#
loop_
_entity_poly.entity_id
_entity_poly.type
_entity_poly.pdbx_seq_one_letter_code
_entity_poly.pdbx_strand_id
1 'polypeptide(L)'
;MFTSKNYFAGTLTLIVFAVIMFAQANAALYSRECEDYNSVAWGGTGVPSQVRVESHSLASDGLTLHLGPDWSPNDTYGVNDEAVYAVTLEDYNNASISISYSDDVAGNVIRIYLDDVEKCQFKTFFTGGWNTFKSTNRIPLGAIAAGQHTIKFKVAAGGSYGLNLDIFEIRELQTSSSDPVSFIKNLVDSNTGLVRSREDETFTTVYKNSLAAMVFVNQGDMNRARGIFNFFKDVYDNTQDFAGFTKEWNASTGAALDLNYWEGDNSFLLIALNYYEKASGGIGDYSQMRDSLIDWLAERGNDCNEMIPEGAADMYAALAPFAGDDYIDSALIKLKARYYNSVAYATALDHTHRGSLIFGDLDGFNYADNFYFPNETWDYDDVTVVSAYEAFPGENFSNLEISAQLLNAWGIFSNDLTLDLANLENELEKLWLNGQHDSNSRGLPYYVQNVQFENACSLPMIDPTAFMLFYYWNFNPCVPGEKFVQIYECEDYNSVLWGGAGDPGQIRLESKTAAFNGQGLHIGPDWSPDNSYGINDEAEYVIDLQENYNTAAVRIRYADDVAGNVIKVFLDNVEKGEFETSYTNGWNNFVWTDSISLGSINAGKHLLKFKVATGGSYGLILDVFKIARQNIVHFDMQYLQREQANYSGAACIKMALDREDANNSFTQSGLHSYGISHNSAVNLNGTYIDPQGMSLTLNDNELDIDYNYSWTSSTTINDAFHDICYWIEYDIIGAYPQNMPAAIPLGGNYENWVLVNGFNASDNPWQTSTYTVYGFWITDPSASGIGENVYKTASELANDYIALSTGDGWNGKYVSVCEPPQTQAQVTIAIPAKFKEKLSSNKDIIDAAIKGLQDNILKSDTNMEIAFIGSSPAKPIKVKKQNGSYFIVPFLKDGGCCIAVIVDAADGTFKQAAFSKTPDLNYLKRFAKTNKTYKFQKGKNAFLPQISD
;
A
#
# COMPACT_ATOMS: atom_id res chain seq x y z
N MET A 1 -2.26 -28.56 77.03
CA MET A 1 -3.10 -28.71 75.82
C MET A 1 -2.52 -27.80 74.75
N PHE A 2 -2.13 -28.45 73.65
CA PHE A 2 -1.70 -27.99 72.33
C PHE A 2 -0.85 -26.72 72.16
N THR A 3 0.32 -27.00 71.59
CA THR A 3 1.48 -26.22 71.17
C THR A 3 1.19 -25.06 70.22
N SER A 4 1.81 -23.92 70.51
CA SER A 4 2.15 -22.86 69.58
C SER A 4 3.35 -23.29 68.71
N LYS A 5 3.16 -23.27 67.38
CA LYS A 5 4.19 -23.10 66.35
C LYS A 5 3.51 -23.05 64.98
N ASN A 6 3.95 -22.11 64.15
CA ASN A 6 3.65 -21.92 62.72
C ASN A 6 2.36 -21.15 62.38
N TYR A 7 2.40 -19.80 62.33
CA TYR A 7 1.53 -19.00 61.45
C TYR A 7 2.06 -17.57 61.16
N PHE A 8 3.38 -17.34 61.22
CA PHE A 8 3.98 -16.03 60.90
C PHE A 8 4.94 -16.02 59.69
N ALA A 9 5.06 -17.14 58.97
CA ALA A 9 5.89 -17.23 57.76
C ALA A 9 5.08 -17.14 56.44
N GLY A 10 3.74 -17.20 56.50
CA GLY A 10 2.89 -17.20 55.31
C GLY A 10 2.55 -15.82 54.75
N THR A 11 2.36 -14.82 55.62
CA THR A 11 1.85 -13.51 55.21
C THR A 11 2.94 -12.58 54.67
N LEU A 12 4.18 -12.72 55.14
CA LEU A 12 5.31 -11.94 54.61
C LEU A 12 5.76 -12.47 53.25
N THR A 13 5.63 -13.79 53.02
CA THR A 13 5.94 -14.41 51.72
C THR A 13 4.88 -14.06 50.67
N LEU A 14 3.61 -13.89 51.04
CA LEU A 14 2.55 -13.49 50.09
C LEU A 14 2.65 -12.01 49.67
N ILE A 15 3.06 -11.12 50.58
CA ILE A 15 3.28 -9.69 50.24
C ILE A 15 4.57 -9.54 49.42
N VAL A 16 5.61 -10.32 49.71
CA VAL A 16 6.83 -10.34 48.88
C VAL A 16 6.56 -10.99 47.52
N PHE A 17 5.71 -12.01 47.41
CA PHE A 17 5.28 -12.55 46.11
C PHE A 17 4.32 -11.63 45.36
N ALA A 18 3.45 -10.87 46.03
CA ALA A 18 2.57 -9.90 45.37
C ALA A 18 3.35 -8.66 44.90
N VAL A 19 4.36 -8.21 45.66
CA VAL A 19 5.25 -7.10 45.24
C VAL A 19 6.25 -7.57 44.18
N ILE A 20 6.70 -8.83 44.20
CA ILE A 20 7.53 -9.41 43.12
C ILE A 20 6.69 -9.75 41.88
N MET A 21 5.42 -10.16 42.01
CA MET A 21 4.53 -10.36 40.85
C MET A 21 4.03 -9.05 40.24
N PHE A 22 3.81 -7.99 41.03
CA PHE A 22 3.55 -6.65 40.46
C PHE A 22 4.82 -6.03 39.83
N ALA A 23 6.01 -6.39 40.30
CA ALA A 23 7.27 -5.99 39.66
C ALA A 23 7.63 -6.84 38.41
N GLN A 24 7.05 -8.04 38.26
CA GLN A 24 7.24 -8.91 37.09
C GLN A 24 6.16 -8.76 36.01
N ALA A 25 5.23 -7.80 36.14
CA ALA A 25 4.27 -7.45 35.09
C ALA A 25 4.85 -6.45 34.06
N ASN A 26 6.04 -5.90 34.29
CA ASN A 26 6.77 -5.11 33.30
C ASN A 26 7.67 -6.06 32.48
N ALA A 27 7.16 -6.51 31.33
CA ALA A 27 7.95 -7.23 30.31
C ALA A 27 9.26 -6.48 30.01
N ALA A 28 10.31 -7.26 29.73
CA ALA A 28 11.71 -6.89 29.51
C ALA A 28 11.93 -5.37 29.26
N LEU A 29 12.40 -4.70 30.31
CA LEU A 29 12.84 -3.31 30.26
C LEU A 29 14.36 -3.31 30.18
N TYR A 30 14.91 -2.82 29.06
CA TYR A 30 16.30 -2.41 28.98
C TYR A 30 16.35 -0.89 29.12
N SER A 31 17.11 -0.36 30.08
CA SER A 31 17.35 1.08 30.22
C SER A 31 18.85 1.35 30.27
N ARG A 32 19.27 2.48 29.72
CA ARG A 32 20.67 2.90 29.73
C ARG A 32 20.80 4.42 29.68
N GLU A 33 21.71 4.94 30.50
CA GLU A 33 22.11 6.34 30.45
C GLU A 33 22.85 6.66 29.14
N CYS A 34 22.57 7.83 28.57
CA CYS A 34 23.07 8.21 27.25
C CYS A 34 24.55 8.60 27.29
N GLU A 35 25.08 9.06 28.43
CA GLU A 35 26.51 9.29 28.63
C GLU A 35 27.33 8.00 28.69
N ASP A 36 26.70 6.85 28.94
CA ASP A 36 27.33 5.53 28.92
C ASP A 36 27.48 4.97 27.49
N TYR A 37 27.92 5.80 26.53
CA TYR A 37 28.14 5.38 25.15
C TYR A 37 29.39 4.50 24.98
N ASN A 38 29.39 3.62 23.98
CA ASN A 38 30.56 2.82 23.61
C ASN A 38 31.51 3.57 22.67
N SER A 39 30.97 4.35 21.74
CA SER A 39 31.74 5.22 20.87
C SER A 39 30.89 6.39 20.40
N VAL A 40 31.54 7.51 20.14
CA VAL A 40 30.93 8.67 19.47
C VAL A 40 31.71 8.98 18.21
N ALA A 41 31.05 9.46 17.17
CA ALA A 41 31.70 9.96 15.97
C ALA A 41 31.16 11.33 15.59
N TRP A 42 32.00 12.06 14.86
CA TRP A 42 31.75 13.42 14.42
C TRP A 42 31.67 13.45 12.91
N GLY A 43 30.66 14.12 12.36
CA GLY A 43 30.41 14.10 10.92
C GLY A 43 30.59 15.43 10.18
N GLY A 44 31.32 16.40 10.77
CA GLY A 44 31.73 17.63 10.09
C GLY A 44 33.19 17.63 9.61
N THR A 45 33.59 18.66 8.86
CA THR A 45 34.99 18.99 8.57
C THR A 45 35.32 20.39 9.08
N GLY A 46 36.34 20.55 9.93
CA GLY A 46 36.88 21.86 10.35
C GLY A 46 36.68 22.35 11.81
N VAL A 47 35.91 21.69 12.70
CA VAL A 47 35.69 22.13 14.10
C VAL A 47 35.73 20.94 15.07
N PRO A 48 36.28 21.02 16.30
CA PRO A 48 36.28 19.89 17.23
C PRO A 48 34.85 19.40 17.58
N SER A 49 34.68 18.09 17.76
CA SER A 49 33.41 17.47 18.16
C SER A 49 32.80 18.13 19.39
N GLN A 50 31.50 18.39 19.38
CA GLN A 50 30.78 18.92 20.55
C GLN A 50 29.99 17.83 21.29
N VAL A 51 30.05 16.58 20.82
CA VAL A 51 29.62 15.43 21.60
C VAL A 51 30.42 15.36 22.90
N ARG A 52 29.74 15.57 24.03
CA ARG A 52 30.36 15.63 25.36
C ARG A 52 29.34 15.26 26.42
N VAL A 53 29.85 14.89 27.59
CA VAL A 53 29.02 14.69 28.78
C VAL A 53 28.87 16.03 29.49
N GLU A 54 27.63 16.39 29.82
CA GLU A 54 27.29 17.59 30.58
C GLU A 54 26.67 17.23 31.94
N SER A 55 26.58 18.21 32.84
CA SER A 55 25.97 18.03 34.16
C SER A 55 24.70 18.85 34.28
N HIS A 56 23.58 18.16 34.50
CA HIS A 56 22.25 18.75 34.63
C HIS A 56 21.56 18.18 35.86
N SER A 57 21.10 19.05 36.77
CA SER A 57 20.67 18.64 38.11
C SER A 57 19.39 17.80 38.13
N LEU A 58 18.62 17.80 37.04
CA LEU A 58 17.39 17.01 36.89
C LEU A 58 17.53 15.85 35.90
N ALA A 59 18.73 15.62 35.35
CA ALA A 59 19.02 14.43 34.56
C ALA A 59 19.15 13.21 35.48
N SER A 60 18.94 12.01 34.92
CA SER A 60 19.23 10.75 35.58
C SER A 60 20.74 10.68 35.89
N ASP A 61 21.06 10.32 37.14
CA ASP A 61 22.41 10.41 37.73
C ASP A 61 23.16 11.76 37.60
N GLY A 62 22.46 12.81 37.17
CA GLY A 62 22.95 14.18 37.06
C GLY A 62 23.82 14.45 35.83
N LEU A 63 23.87 13.53 34.86
CA LEU A 63 24.69 13.63 33.65
C LEU A 63 23.84 13.44 32.39
N THR A 64 24.32 13.98 31.26
CA THR A 64 23.68 13.82 29.95
C THR A 64 24.74 13.71 28.86
N LEU A 65 24.36 13.18 27.70
CA LEU A 65 25.14 13.27 26.47
C LEU A 65 24.62 14.40 25.58
N HIS A 66 25.43 15.44 25.42
CA HIS A 66 25.16 16.48 24.44
C HIS A 66 25.48 15.99 23.03
N LEU A 67 24.59 16.25 22.07
CA LEU A 67 24.80 16.06 20.62
C LEU A 67 24.45 17.36 19.88
N GLY A 68 25.18 17.72 18.81
CA GLY A 68 24.91 18.95 18.06
C GLY A 68 25.79 20.15 18.48
N PRO A 69 25.54 21.37 17.94
CA PRO A 69 26.45 22.51 18.10
C PRO A 69 26.14 23.42 19.30
N ASP A 70 27.13 24.02 19.98
CA ASP A 70 26.92 24.83 21.21
C ASP A 70 26.65 26.32 21.00
N TRP A 71 26.87 26.86 19.80
CA TRP A 71 27.14 28.31 19.67
C TRP A 71 26.18 29.09 18.78
N SER A 72 25.36 28.46 17.93
CA SER A 72 24.44 29.24 17.08
C SER A 72 23.23 28.47 16.53
N PRO A 73 22.03 29.11 16.50
CA PRO A 73 20.83 28.61 15.83
C PRO A 73 20.92 28.36 14.33
N ASN A 74 21.91 28.94 13.66
CA ASN A 74 22.04 28.85 12.20
C ASN A 74 23.21 27.96 11.77
N ASP A 75 23.78 27.19 12.69
CA ASP A 75 24.95 26.39 12.40
C ASP A 75 24.59 24.94 12.05
N THR A 76 25.16 24.43 10.96
CA THR A 76 25.06 23.02 10.56
C THR A 76 26.13 22.16 11.23
N TYR A 77 27.03 22.74 12.05
CA TYR A 77 27.98 21.95 12.83
C TYR A 77 27.21 21.01 13.76
N GLY A 78 27.64 19.75 13.87
CA GLY A 78 26.96 18.74 14.69
C GLY A 78 25.91 17.91 13.95
N VAL A 79 25.50 18.28 12.73
CA VAL A 79 24.83 17.33 11.82
C VAL A 79 25.79 16.16 11.56
N ASN A 80 25.26 14.93 11.68
CA ASN A 80 25.98 13.67 11.69
C ASN A 80 26.80 13.36 12.97
N ASP A 81 26.69 14.14 14.05
CA ASP A 81 27.16 13.68 15.35
C ASP A 81 26.40 12.41 15.74
N GLU A 82 27.13 11.41 16.20
CA GLU A 82 26.56 10.12 16.56
C GLU A 82 27.10 9.58 17.88
N ALA A 83 26.23 8.86 18.58
CA ALA A 83 26.53 8.08 19.76
C ALA A 83 26.10 6.64 19.52
N VAL A 84 26.98 5.69 19.82
CA VAL A 84 26.77 4.26 19.61
C VAL A 84 26.84 3.52 20.94
N TYR A 85 25.87 2.65 21.16
CA TYR A 85 25.70 1.82 22.35
C TYR A 85 25.70 0.36 21.93
N ALA A 86 26.61 -0.44 22.47
CA ALA A 86 26.57 -1.89 22.39
C ALA A 86 25.69 -2.40 23.54
N VAL A 87 24.58 -3.04 23.20
CA VAL A 87 23.56 -3.50 24.14
C VAL A 87 23.37 -5.00 24.05
N THR A 88 22.97 -5.63 25.15
CA THR A 88 22.53 -7.03 25.14
C THR A 88 21.04 -7.05 25.42
N LEU A 89 20.26 -7.53 24.46
CA LEU A 89 18.81 -7.52 24.50
C LEU A 89 18.27 -8.94 24.56
N GLU A 90 17.09 -9.10 25.15
CA GLU A 90 16.29 -10.33 25.08
C GLU A 90 15.52 -10.39 23.75
N ASP A 91 14.77 -11.48 23.53
CA ASP A 91 13.84 -11.54 22.39
C ASP A 91 12.67 -10.59 22.64
N TYR A 92 12.41 -9.71 21.69
CA TYR A 92 11.24 -8.83 21.65
C TYR A 92 10.44 -9.12 20.38
N ASN A 93 9.15 -9.43 20.48
CA ASN A 93 8.30 -9.65 19.30
C ASN A 93 7.95 -8.32 18.61
N ASN A 94 7.81 -7.26 19.41
CA ASN A 94 7.58 -5.91 18.93
C ASN A 94 8.15 -4.92 19.95
N ALA A 95 9.38 -4.45 19.77
CA ALA A 95 10.01 -3.49 20.67
C ALA A 95 9.64 -2.04 20.34
N SER A 96 9.73 -1.17 21.33
CA SER A 96 9.76 0.29 21.18
C SER A 96 10.90 0.90 21.97
N ILE A 97 11.32 2.10 21.58
CA ILE A 97 12.30 2.91 22.29
C ILE A 97 11.68 4.24 22.72
N SER A 98 12.00 4.70 23.93
CA SER A 98 11.72 6.06 24.39
C SER A 98 13.01 6.71 24.89
N ILE A 99 13.17 8.00 24.66
CA ILE A 99 14.41 8.73 24.98
C ILE A 99 14.06 10.00 25.75
N SER A 100 14.66 10.19 26.92
CA SER A 100 14.64 11.43 27.68
C SER A 100 15.67 12.40 27.09
N TYR A 101 15.25 13.62 26.79
CA TYR A 101 16.10 14.66 26.24
C TYR A 101 15.75 16.06 26.77
N SER A 102 16.71 16.97 26.73
CA SER A 102 16.55 18.39 26.99
C SER A 102 17.01 19.19 25.78
N ASP A 103 16.25 20.22 25.42
CA ASP A 103 16.58 21.09 24.30
C ASP A 103 16.10 22.52 24.56
N ASP A 104 17.00 23.49 24.39
CA ASP A 104 16.75 24.91 24.61
C ASP A 104 16.08 25.58 23.39
N VAL A 105 16.06 24.91 22.23
CA VAL A 105 15.31 25.37 21.06
C VAL A 105 14.84 24.16 20.25
N ALA A 106 13.55 24.10 19.95
CA ALA A 106 12.99 23.01 19.15
C ALA A 106 13.67 22.87 17.78
N GLY A 107 13.77 21.63 17.30
CA GLY A 107 14.00 21.36 15.88
C GLY A 107 15.11 20.39 15.56
N ASN A 108 15.93 19.94 16.51
CA ASN A 108 16.91 18.89 16.27
C ASN A 108 16.21 17.57 15.90
N VAL A 109 16.67 16.91 14.84
CA VAL A 109 16.12 15.64 14.35
C VAL A 109 17.16 14.56 14.63
N ILE A 110 16.79 13.56 15.42
CA ILE A 110 17.64 12.43 15.79
C ILE A 110 17.12 11.17 15.13
N ARG A 111 17.99 10.49 14.39
CA ARG A 111 17.73 9.16 13.82
C ARG A 111 18.29 8.10 14.74
N ILE A 112 17.52 7.04 14.92
CA ILE A 112 17.84 5.90 15.77
C ILE A 112 18.07 4.70 14.86
N TYR A 113 19.20 4.03 15.03
CA TYR A 113 19.57 2.82 14.31
C TYR A 113 19.66 1.67 15.28
N LEU A 114 19.20 0.49 14.87
CA LEU A 114 19.45 -0.80 15.52
C LEU A 114 20.23 -1.66 14.53
N ASP A 115 21.42 -2.12 14.91
CA ASP A 115 22.33 -2.91 14.05
C ASP A 115 22.60 -2.24 12.70
N ASP A 116 22.87 -0.93 12.74
CA ASP A 116 23.09 -0.05 11.59
C ASP A 116 21.88 0.11 10.63
N VAL A 117 20.72 -0.43 11.00
CA VAL A 117 19.44 -0.19 10.30
C VAL A 117 18.71 0.96 10.98
N GLU A 118 18.44 2.06 10.27
CA GLU A 118 17.60 3.15 10.77
C GLU A 118 16.21 2.58 11.08
N LYS A 119 15.80 2.65 12.35
CA LYS A 119 14.51 2.15 12.82
C LYS A 119 13.48 3.25 12.86
N CYS A 120 13.90 4.45 13.26
CA CYS A 120 13.01 5.57 13.43
C CYS A 120 13.78 6.89 13.59
N GLN A 121 13.03 7.99 13.70
CA GLN A 121 13.56 9.30 14.05
C GLN A 121 12.62 10.03 15.01
N PHE A 122 13.14 10.97 15.78
CA PHE A 122 12.31 11.93 16.51
C PHE A 122 12.86 13.35 16.33
N LYS A 123 11.95 14.32 16.43
CA LYS A 123 12.28 15.75 16.46
C LYS A 123 12.19 16.24 17.89
N THR A 124 13.15 17.06 18.32
CA THR A 124 13.13 17.68 19.64
C THR A 124 12.22 18.89 19.66
N PHE A 125 11.58 19.08 20.80
CA PHE A 125 10.83 20.29 21.13
C PHE A 125 11.55 21.07 22.22
N PHE A 126 11.28 22.37 22.31
CA PHE A 126 11.75 23.18 23.43
C PHE A 126 11.23 22.57 24.73
N THR A 127 12.15 22.28 25.64
CA THR A 127 11.82 21.60 26.90
C THR A 127 11.65 22.57 28.08
N GLY A 128 11.91 23.87 27.90
CA GLY A 128 11.94 24.85 29.00
C GLY A 128 13.36 25.14 29.51
N GLY A 129 14.37 24.70 28.77
CA GLY A 129 15.80 24.93 29.02
C GLY A 129 16.55 23.69 29.47
N TRP A 130 17.87 23.80 29.54
CA TRP A 130 18.81 22.67 29.70
C TRP A 130 18.66 21.80 30.95
N ASN A 131 17.96 22.26 31.99
CA ASN A 131 17.69 21.44 33.18
C ASN A 131 16.28 20.86 33.19
N THR A 132 15.53 20.98 32.09
CA THR A 132 14.17 20.45 31.96
C THR A 132 14.16 19.41 30.86
N PHE A 133 13.66 18.21 31.16
CA PHE A 133 13.70 17.06 30.28
C PHE A 133 12.28 16.68 29.84
N LYS A 134 12.16 16.22 28.60
CA LYS A 134 10.96 15.58 28.02
C LYS A 134 11.36 14.20 27.52
N SER A 135 10.40 13.27 27.49
CA SER A 135 10.59 11.98 26.83
C SER A 135 9.95 12.00 25.45
N THR A 136 10.55 11.30 24.49
CA THR A 136 9.87 10.98 23.23
C THR A 136 8.68 10.06 23.50
N ASN A 137 7.73 10.00 22.55
CA ASN A 137 6.82 8.87 22.47
C ASN A 137 7.58 7.55 22.32
N ARG A 138 6.86 6.45 22.52
CA ARG A 138 7.38 5.11 22.26
C ARG A 138 7.49 4.92 20.76
N ILE A 139 8.71 4.89 20.26
CA ILE A 139 8.98 4.77 18.84
C ILE A 139 9.20 3.29 18.51
N PRO A 140 8.38 2.67 17.65
CA PRO A 140 8.51 1.25 17.34
C PRO A 140 9.88 0.91 16.74
N LEU A 141 10.53 -0.13 17.27
CA LEU A 141 11.74 -0.75 16.72
C LEU A 141 11.44 -2.06 15.95
N GLY A 142 10.24 -2.62 16.15
CA GLY A 142 9.81 -3.91 15.61
C GLY A 142 10.42 -5.09 16.37
N ALA A 143 10.36 -6.29 15.78
CA ALA A 143 10.95 -7.47 16.39
C ALA A 143 12.48 -7.35 16.55
N ILE A 144 13.01 -7.77 17.69
CA ILE A 144 14.45 -7.81 18.01
C ILE A 144 14.76 -9.21 18.54
N ALA A 145 15.72 -9.89 17.92
CA ALA A 145 16.15 -11.21 18.41
C ALA A 145 17.01 -11.05 19.68
N ALA A 146 17.03 -12.06 20.54
CA ALA A 146 17.91 -12.07 21.70
C ALA A 146 19.38 -12.09 21.26
N GLY A 147 20.20 -11.19 21.80
CA GLY A 147 21.59 -11.11 21.39
C GLY A 147 22.30 -9.80 21.71
N GLN A 148 23.48 -9.65 21.11
CA GLN A 148 24.22 -8.40 21.09
C GLN A 148 23.71 -7.54 19.94
N HIS A 149 23.39 -6.29 20.24
CA HIS A 149 22.94 -5.31 19.25
C HIS A 149 23.73 -4.01 19.39
N THR A 150 23.70 -3.21 18.34
CA THR A 150 24.14 -1.81 18.41
C THR A 150 22.94 -0.88 18.29
N ILE A 151 22.84 0.09 19.19
CA ILE A 151 21.92 1.22 19.06
C ILE A 151 22.75 2.43 18.73
N LYS A 152 22.34 3.21 17.73
CA LYS A 152 23.04 4.44 17.36
C LYS A 152 22.06 5.60 17.25
N PHE A 153 22.35 6.68 17.95
CA PHE A 153 21.65 7.95 17.83
C PHE A 153 22.49 8.87 16.95
N LYS A 154 21.88 9.46 15.92
CA LYS A 154 22.57 10.31 14.96
C LYS A 154 21.78 11.57 14.67
N VAL A 155 22.40 12.72 14.82
CA VAL A 155 21.79 14.01 14.46
C VAL A 155 21.66 14.10 12.94
N ALA A 156 20.43 14.21 12.44
CA ALA A 156 20.08 14.15 11.03
C ALA A 156 19.84 15.53 10.41
N ALA A 157 19.17 16.42 11.14
CA ALA A 157 18.81 17.77 10.71
C ALA A 157 18.42 18.63 11.93
N GLY A 158 18.20 19.93 11.74
CA GLY A 158 17.91 20.88 12.83
C GLY A 158 19.16 21.33 13.60
N GLY A 159 19.11 22.27 14.55
CA GLY A 159 18.01 23.11 15.03
C GLY A 159 18.47 23.97 16.22
N SER A 160 19.65 24.60 16.11
CA SER A 160 20.37 25.35 17.15
C SER A 160 21.30 24.59 18.11
N TYR A 161 21.38 24.99 19.39
CA TYR A 161 22.38 24.73 20.41
C TYR A 161 22.58 23.25 20.80
N GLY A 162 22.28 22.30 19.91
CA GLY A 162 22.31 20.87 20.16
C GLY A 162 21.15 20.40 21.04
N LEU A 163 21.23 19.17 21.52
CA LEU A 163 20.33 18.59 22.51
C LEU A 163 21.12 17.78 23.53
N ASN A 164 20.57 17.64 24.73
CA ASN A 164 21.13 16.79 25.79
C ASN A 164 20.27 15.54 25.93
N LEU A 165 20.83 14.37 25.61
CA LEU A 165 20.21 13.07 25.83
C LEU A 165 20.51 12.58 27.25
N ASP A 166 19.49 12.11 27.95
CA ASP A 166 19.57 11.68 29.35
C ASP A 166 19.54 10.14 29.43
N ILE A 167 18.37 9.53 29.43
CA ILE A 167 18.20 8.07 29.44
C ILE A 167 17.44 7.59 28.21
N PHE A 168 17.76 6.40 27.70
CA PHE A 168 16.88 5.70 26.77
C PHE A 168 16.43 4.36 27.33
N GLU A 169 15.20 3.99 26.96
CA GLU A 169 14.57 2.75 27.38
C GLU A 169 14.07 1.98 26.16
N ILE A 170 14.40 0.70 26.09
CA ILE A 170 13.77 -0.27 25.19
C ILE A 170 12.84 -1.14 26.00
N ARG A 171 11.63 -1.29 25.48
CA ARG A 171 10.60 -2.15 26.06
C ARG A 171 9.98 -2.97 24.95
N GLU A 172 9.52 -4.17 25.27
CA GLU A 172 8.49 -4.78 24.43
C GLU A 172 7.30 -3.83 24.46
N LEU A 173 6.84 -3.37 23.28
CA LEU A 173 5.47 -2.91 23.17
C LEU A 173 4.66 -4.09 23.65
N GLN A 174 4.10 -3.95 24.85
CA GLN A 174 3.18 -4.92 25.34
C GLN A 174 2.03 -4.98 24.34
N THR A 175 2.05 -5.97 23.44
CA THR A 175 0.93 -6.89 23.47
C THR A 175 1.01 -7.48 24.86
N SER A 176 0.34 -6.86 25.82
CA SER A 176 0.07 -7.56 27.07
C SER A 176 -0.46 -8.94 26.69
N SER A 177 -0.37 -9.92 27.57
CA SER A 177 -1.14 -11.16 27.38
C SER A 177 -2.60 -10.89 26.98
N SER A 178 -3.10 -9.65 27.18
CA SER A 178 -4.25 -9.05 26.52
C SER A 178 -4.02 -8.24 25.21
N ASP A 179 -4.75 -8.61 24.14
CA ASP A 179 -4.73 -7.99 22.81
C ASP A 179 -5.99 -7.11 22.55
N PRO A 180 -5.85 -5.80 22.20
CA PRO A 180 -6.99 -4.95 21.86
C PRO A 180 -7.77 -5.37 20.60
N VAL A 181 -7.11 -6.01 19.63
CA VAL A 181 -7.81 -6.61 18.49
C VAL A 181 -8.67 -7.78 18.95
N SER A 182 -8.17 -8.61 19.87
CA SER A 182 -8.91 -9.70 20.47
C SER A 182 -10.14 -9.21 21.25
N PHE A 183 -10.08 -8.04 21.89
CA PHE A 183 -11.26 -7.42 22.51
C PHE A 183 -12.36 -7.19 21.47
N ILE A 184 -12.06 -6.52 20.36
CA ILE A 184 -13.04 -6.27 19.29
C ILE A 184 -13.54 -7.59 18.67
N LYS A 185 -12.67 -8.60 18.51
CA LYS A 185 -13.07 -9.94 18.03
C LYS A 185 -14.05 -10.63 18.98
N ASN A 186 -13.91 -10.43 20.29
CA ASN A 186 -14.78 -11.03 21.31
C ASN A 186 -16.17 -10.36 21.36
N LEU A 187 -16.31 -9.16 20.81
CA LEU A 187 -17.59 -8.46 20.68
C LEU A 187 -18.46 -8.93 19.51
N VAL A 188 -17.91 -9.73 18.59
CA VAL A 188 -18.63 -10.27 17.43
C VAL A 188 -19.71 -11.25 17.90
N ASP A 189 -20.96 -10.95 17.59
CA ASP A 189 -22.08 -11.86 17.84
C ASP A 189 -22.06 -12.99 16.79
N SER A 190 -22.05 -14.24 17.27
CA SER A 190 -21.93 -15.41 16.40
C SER A 190 -23.16 -15.66 15.52
N ASN A 191 -24.32 -15.07 15.84
CA ASN A 191 -25.56 -15.31 15.10
C ASN A 191 -25.74 -14.34 13.93
N THR A 192 -25.37 -13.08 14.13
CA THR A 192 -25.61 -12.01 13.16
C THR A 192 -24.33 -11.56 12.44
N GLY A 193 -23.16 -11.78 13.04
CA GLY A 193 -21.91 -11.17 12.57
C GLY A 193 -21.70 -9.72 13.00
N LEU A 194 -22.70 -9.08 13.64
CA LEU A 194 -22.58 -7.73 14.18
C LEU A 194 -21.69 -7.70 15.42
N VAL A 195 -21.03 -6.56 15.63
CA VAL A 195 -20.13 -6.32 16.76
C VAL A 195 -20.84 -5.50 17.81
N ARG A 196 -20.96 -6.01 19.04
CA ARG A 196 -21.52 -5.27 20.19
C ARG A 196 -20.65 -4.07 20.52
N SER A 197 -21.21 -3.04 21.17
CA SER A 197 -20.35 -1.90 21.57
C SER A 197 -19.41 -2.28 22.71
N ARG A 198 -19.87 -3.09 23.68
CA ARG A 198 -19.08 -3.69 24.76
C ARG A 198 -19.55 -5.11 25.11
N GLU A 199 -18.83 -5.75 26.03
CA GLU A 199 -19.20 -7.07 26.55
C GLU A 199 -20.51 -7.02 27.34
N ASP A 200 -21.18 -8.17 27.46
CA ASP A 200 -22.46 -8.32 28.19
C ASP A 200 -23.65 -7.45 27.73
N GLU A 201 -23.57 -6.73 26.60
CA GLU A 201 -24.70 -6.02 26.02
C GLU A 201 -25.05 -6.47 24.60
N THR A 202 -26.18 -5.98 24.08
CA THR A 202 -26.62 -6.26 22.71
C THR A 202 -26.69 -5.00 21.84
N PHE A 203 -26.35 -3.83 22.36
CA PHE A 203 -26.44 -2.58 21.61
C PHE A 203 -25.24 -2.40 20.66
N THR A 204 -25.51 -1.93 19.44
CA THR A 204 -24.48 -1.51 18.49
C THR A 204 -24.99 -0.46 17.52
N THR A 205 -24.08 0.17 16.78
CA THR A 205 -24.40 1.12 15.71
C THR A 205 -23.74 0.74 14.39
N VAL A 206 -24.21 1.31 13.29
CA VAL A 206 -23.58 1.15 11.97
C VAL A 206 -22.14 1.68 12.01
N TYR A 207 -21.91 2.84 12.64
CA TYR A 207 -20.56 3.39 12.85
C TYR A 207 -19.62 2.40 13.55
N LYS A 208 -20.03 1.81 14.68
CA LYS A 208 -19.22 0.83 15.44
C LYS A 208 -18.85 -0.39 14.62
N ASN A 209 -19.81 -0.93 13.89
CA ASN A 209 -19.57 -2.06 12.99
C ASN A 209 -18.62 -1.68 11.85
N SER A 210 -18.68 -0.45 11.36
CA SER A 210 -17.78 0.07 10.34
C SER A 210 -16.34 0.16 10.86
N LEU A 211 -16.13 0.69 12.07
CA LEU A 211 -14.82 0.70 12.73
C LEU A 211 -14.28 -0.72 12.94
N ALA A 212 -15.13 -1.66 13.39
CA ALA A 212 -14.76 -3.06 13.56
C ALA A 212 -14.32 -3.69 12.23
N ALA A 213 -15.08 -3.43 11.16
CA ALA A 213 -14.76 -3.94 9.83
C ALA A 213 -13.40 -3.40 9.34
N MET A 214 -13.10 -2.11 9.55
CA MET A 214 -11.78 -1.54 9.23
C MET A 214 -10.66 -2.19 10.04
N VAL A 215 -10.86 -2.42 11.35
CA VAL A 215 -9.92 -3.16 12.20
C VAL A 215 -9.66 -4.56 11.66
N PHE A 216 -10.71 -5.30 11.30
CA PHE A 216 -10.58 -6.66 10.76
C PHE A 216 -9.90 -6.69 9.39
N VAL A 217 -10.27 -5.77 8.50
CA VAL A 217 -9.63 -5.60 7.18
C VAL A 217 -8.14 -5.29 7.34
N ASN A 218 -7.78 -4.36 8.22
CA ASN A 218 -6.38 -3.99 8.47
C ASN A 218 -5.55 -5.16 9.04
N GLN A 219 -6.18 -6.02 9.84
CA GLN A 219 -5.57 -7.24 10.40
C GLN A 219 -5.58 -8.43 9.43
N GLY A 220 -6.12 -8.29 8.22
CA GLY A 220 -6.28 -9.38 7.26
C GLY A 220 -7.37 -10.39 7.60
N ASP A 221 -8.21 -10.12 8.62
CA ASP A 221 -9.32 -10.98 9.03
C ASP A 221 -10.58 -10.70 8.20
N MET A 222 -10.48 -10.98 6.91
CA MET A 222 -11.55 -10.69 5.94
C MET A 222 -12.86 -11.40 6.26
N ASN A 223 -12.81 -12.56 6.93
CA ASN A 223 -14.02 -13.32 7.28
C ASN A 223 -14.89 -12.58 8.31
N ARG A 224 -14.28 -11.94 9.31
CA ARG A 224 -15.05 -11.14 10.28
C ARG A 224 -15.61 -9.86 9.66
N ALA A 225 -14.83 -9.20 8.79
CA ALA A 225 -15.33 -8.05 8.04
C ALA A 225 -16.54 -8.43 7.16
N ARG A 226 -16.44 -9.55 6.42
CA ARG A 226 -17.56 -10.09 5.63
C ARG A 226 -18.78 -10.43 6.47
N GLY A 227 -18.61 -10.92 7.69
CA GLY A 227 -19.74 -11.18 8.60
C GLY A 227 -20.59 -9.93 8.85
N ILE A 228 -19.94 -8.79 9.06
CA ILE A 228 -20.61 -7.50 9.23
C ILE A 228 -21.29 -7.05 7.93
N PHE A 229 -20.58 -7.11 6.80
CA PHE A 229 -21.14 -6.67 5.52
C PHE A 229 -22.27 -7.57 5.03
N ASN A 230 -22.20 -8.89 5.26
CA ASN A 230 -23.28 -9.82 4.96
C ASN A 230 -24.56 -9.45 5.71
N PHE A 231 -24.45 -9.06 6.98
CA PHE A 231 -25.61 -8.60 7.74
C PHE A 231 -26.28 -7.39 7.08
N PHE A 232 -25.52 -6.34 6.77
CA PHE A 232 -26.08 -5.14 6.14
C PHE A 232 -26.59 -5.41 4.73
N LYS A 233 -25.93 -6.31 3.99
CA LYS A 233 -26.40 -6.77 2.69
C LYS A 233 -27.76 -7.48 2.81
N ASP A 234 -27.92 -8.39 3.77
CA ASP A 234 -29.18 -9.07 4.00
C ASP A 234 -30.29 -8.07 4.37
N VAL A 235 -29.99 -7.05 5.18
CA VAL A 235 -30.94 -5.96 5.46
C VAL A 235 -31.30 -5.19 4.20
N TYR A 236 -30.31 -4.84 3.37
CA TYR A 236 -30.51 -4.15 2.10
C TYR A 236 -31.41 -4.95 1.15
N ASP A 237 -31.10 -6.24 0.94
CA ASP A 237 -31.86 -7.13 0.05
C ASP A 237 -33.34 -7.28 0.45
N ASN A 238 -33.64 -7.08 1.74
CA ASN A 238 -34.99 -7.18 2.30
C ASN A 238 -35.70 -5.82 2.46
N THR A 239 -35.06 -4.71 2.06
CA THR A 239 -35.62 -3.36 2.17
C THR A 239 -36.21 -2.92 0.83
N GLN A 240 -37.47 -2.51 0.82
CA GLN A 240 -38.06 -1.80 -0.30
C GLN A 240 -37.81 -0.29 -0.12
N ASP A 241 -37.32 0.38 -1.16
CA ASP A 241 -36.96 1.80 -1.16
C ASP A 241 -35.86 2.15 -0.14
N PHE A 242 -34.62 1.77 -0.47
CA PHE A 242 -33.46 2.00 0.38
C PHE A 242 -33.23 3.49 0.68
N ALA A 243 -33.09 3.82 1.97
CA ALA A 243 -32.87 5.18 2.46
C ALA A 243 -31.70 5.24 3.45
N GLY A 244 -30.67 4.43 3.21
CA GLY A 244 -29.61 4.16 4.18
C GLY A 244 -30.02 3.11 5.21
N PHE A 245 -29.12 2.81 6.13
CA PHE A 245 -29.36 1.96 7.29
C PHE A 245 -29.73 2.81 8.51
N THR A 246 -30.62 2.28 9.36
CA THR A 246 -30.90 2.87 10.67
C THR A 246 -29.65 2.84 11.53
N LYS A 247 -29.49 3.82 12.40
CA LYS A 247 -28.28 4.02 13.21
C LYS A 247 -28.06 2.86 14.19
N GLU A 248 -29.10 2.44 14.91
CA GLU A 248 -28.97 1.58 16.10
C GLU A 248 -29.55 0.18 15.89
N TRP A 249 -28.82 -0.83 16.38
CA TRP A 249 -29.15 -2.24 16.16
C TRP A 249 -28.94 -3.08 17.42
N ASN A 250 -29.72 -4.15 17.53
CA ASN A 250 -29.49 -5.21 18.47
C ASN A 250 -28.56 -6.25 17.86
N ALA A 251 -27.28 -6.25 18.25
CA ALA A 251 -26.25 -7.14 17.73
C ALA A 251 -26.62 -8.63 17.82
N SER A 252 -27.38 -9.06 18.84
CA SER A 252 -27.72 -10.49 19.00
C SER A 252 -28.93 -10.96 18.21
N THR A 253 -29.84 -10.05 17.84
CA THR A 253 -31.07 -10.40 17.12
C THR A 253 -31.12 -9.85 15.71
N GLY A 254 -30.25 -8.88 15.38
CA GLY A 254 -30.28 -8.15 14.13
C GLY A 254 -31.44 -7.16 14.00
N ALA A 255 -32.19 -6.90 15.08
CA ALA A 255 -33.31 -5.97 15.04
C ALA A 255 -32.85 -4.52 15.13
N ALA A 256 -33.37 -3.65 14.26
CA ALA A 256 -33.21 -2.20 14.40
C ALA A 256 -33.83 -1.73 15.72
N LEU A 257 -33.11 -0.86 16.45
CA LEU A 257 -33.55 -0.30 17.73
C LEU A 257 -34.16 1.10 17.56
N ASP A 258 -33.83 1.79 16.47
CA ASP A 258 -34.39 3.08 16.10
C ASP A 258 -34.80 3.13 14.62
N LEU A 259 -35.33 4.28 14.18
CA LEU A 259 -35.73 4.55 12.79
C LEU A 259 -34.96 5.74 12.21
N ASN A 260 -33.84 6.13 12.84
CA ASN A 260 -33.06 7.29 12.41
C ASN A 260 -31.99 6.86 11.43
N TYR A 261 -31.90 7.54 10.28
CA TYR A 261 -30.88 7.32 9.27
C TYR A 261 -29.85 8.42 9.38
N TRP A 262 -28.70 8.12 9.98
CA TRP A 262 -27.62 9.09 10.17
C TRP A 262 -26.61 8.97 9.03
N GLU A 263 -26.32 10.10 8.39
CA GLU A 263 -25.43 10.16 7.25
C GLU A 263 -23.99 9.80 7.63
N GLY A 264 -23.51 10.26 8.79
CA GLY A 264 -22.17 9.95 9.28
C GLY A 264 -21.96 8.44 9.45
N ASP A 265 -22.87 7.76 10.15
CA ASP A 265 -22.84 6.30 10.32
C ASP A 265 -22.82 5.54 8.99
N ASN A 266 -23.72 5.89 8.06
CA ASN A 266 -23.77 5.29 6.73
C ASN A 266 -22.54 5.62 5.87
N SER A 267 -21.96 6.81 6.06
CA SER A 267 -20.71 7.21 5.44
C SER A 267 -19.56 6.33 5.90
N PHE A 268 -19.47 6.06 7.21
CA PHE A 268 -18.45 5.13 7.74
C PHE A 268 -18.64 3.71 7.21
N LEU A 269 -19.87 3.25 6.99
CA LEU A 269 -20.11 1.95 6.36
C LEU A 269 -19.61 1.93 4.91
N LEU A 270 -19.87 3.00 4.14
CA LEU A 270 -19.33 3.13 2.79
C LEU A 270 -17.80 3.22 2.79
N ILE A 271 -17.20 3.97 3.72
CA ILE A 271 -15.73 4.02 3.89
C ILE A 271 -15.19 2.62 4.19
N ALA A 272 -15.83 1.86 5.10
CA ALA A 272 -15.41 0.50 5.44
C ALA A 272 -15.54 -0.47 4.24
N LEU A 273 -16.60 -0.35 3.43
CA LEU A 273 -16.77 -1.09 2.19
C LEU A 273 -15.68 -0.75 1.17
N ASN A 274 -15.32 0.53 1.03
CA ASN A 274 -14.27 0.98 0.13
C ASN A 274 -12.88 0.45 0.58
N TYR A 275 -12.60 0.43 1.90
CA TYR A 275 -11.41 -0.23 2.43
C TYR A 275 -11.41 -1.72 2.15
N TYR A 276 -12.54 -2.39 2.35
CA TYR A 276 -12.68 -3.81 2.10
C TYR A 276 -12.45 -4.15 0.62
N GLU A 277 -13.06 -3.39 -0.30
CA GLU A 277 -12.85 -3.54 -1.74
C GLU A 277 -11.37 -3.46 -2.10
N LYS A 278 -10.69 -2.40 -1.63
CA LYS A 278 -9.26 -2.26 -1.92
C LYS A 278 -8.40 -3.33 -1.27
N ALA A 279 -8.76 -3.77 -0.06
CA ALA A 279 -7.95 -4.74 0.66
C ALA A 279 -8.12 -6.16 0.13
N SER A 280 -9.31 -6.50 -0.35
CA SER A 280 -9.64 -7.82 -0.88
C SER A 280 -9.45 -7.95 -2.40
N GLY A 281 -9.32 -6.83 -3.11
CA GLY A 281 -9.18 -6.79 -4.57
C GLY A 281 -10.50 -6.69 -5.33
N GLY A 282 -11.64 -6.53 -4.64
CA GLY A 282 -12.96 -6.35 -5.22
C GLY A 282 -14.07 -6.19 -4.17
N ILE A 283 -15.19 -5.57 -4.53
CA ILE A 283 -16.31 -5.33 -3.59
C ILE A 283 -17.18 -6.58 -3.38
N GLY A 284 -17.12 -7.56 -4.29
CA GLY A 284 -17.94 -8.78 -4.25
C GLY A 284 -19.44 -8.48 -4.17
N ASP A 285 -20.19 -9.33 -3.46
CA ASP A 285 -21.66 -9.30 -3.34
C ASP A 285 -22.23 -7.98 -2.76
N TYR A 286 -21.39 -7.07 -2.27
CA TYR A 286 -21.81 -5.84 -1.61
C TYR A 286 -22.02 -4.66 -2.56
N SER A 287 -21.74 -4.81 -3.87
CA SER A 287 -21.80 -3.72 -4.85
C SER A 287 -23.16 -3.01 -4.90
N GLN A 288 -24.28 -3.72 -4.97
CA GLN A 288 -25.61 -3.10 -5.08
C GLN A 288 -25.93 -2.27 -3.84
N MET A 289 -25.59 -2.81 -2.66
CA MET A 289 -25.70 -2.10 -1.39
C MET A 289 -24.77 -0.87 -1.37
N ARG A 290 -23.52 -1.00 -1.82
CA ARG A 290 -22.54 0.09 -1.91
C ARG A 290 -23.02 1.19 -2.86
N ASP A 291 -23.45 0.84 -4.06
CA ASP A 291 -23.90 1.77 -5.08
C ASP A 291 -25.17 2.50 -4.62
N SER A 292 -26.09 1.79 -3.95
CA SER A 292 -27.26 2.42 -3.33
C SER A 292 -26.90 3.36 -2.17
N LEU A 293 -25.85 3.04 -1.40
CA LEU A 293 -25.30 3.95 -0.39
C LEU A 293 -24.66 5.20 -1.05
N ILE A 294 -23.91 5.03 -2.15
CA ILE A 294 -23.31 6.12 -2.91
C ILE A 294 -24.39 7.07 -3.40
N ASP A 295 -25.42 6.54 -4.08
CA ASP A 295 -26.53 7.34 -4.61
C ASP A 295 -27.24 8.10 -3.50
N TRP A 296 -27.58 7.42 -2.40
CA TRP A 296 -28.26 8.05 -1.27
C TRP A 296 -27.41 9.15 -0.60
N LEU A 297 -26.12 8.90 -0.38
CA LEU A 297 -25.21 9.89 0.20
C LEU A 297 -24.96 11.06 -0.75
N ALA A 298 -24.86 10.82 -2.06
CA ALA A 298 -24.69 11.87 -3.08
C ALA A 298 -25.94 12.75 -3.19
N GLU A 299 -27.15 12.17 -3.11
CA GLU A 299 -28.40 12.93 -3.04
C GLU A 299 -28.42 13.85 -1.83
N ARG A 300 -28.14 13.30 -0.64
CA ARG A 300 -28.09 14.09 0.60
C ARG A 300 -26.97 15.13 0.59
N GLY A 301 -25.83 14.80 -0.01
CA GLY A 301 -24.72 15.73 -0.21
C GLY A 301 -25.09 16.89 -1.10
N ASN A 302 -25.93 16.65 -2.12
CA ASN A 302 -26.45 17.70 -2.97
C ASN A 302 -27.46 18.63 -2.26
N ASP A 303 -28.09 18.16 -1.18
CA ASP A 303 -29.07 18.88 -0.36
C ASP A 303 -28.55 19.24 1.05
N CYS A 304 -27.23 19.29 1.25
CA CYS A 304 -26.58 19.40 2.56
C CYS A 304 -26.68 20.77 3.26
N ASN A 305 -27.64 21.63 2.90
CA ASN A 305 -27.72 23.03 3.37
C ASN A 305 -27.86 23.16 4.89
N GLU A 306 -28.48 22.19 5.57
CA GLU A 306 -28.72 22.18 7.01
C GLU A 306 -27.85 21.16 7.77
N MET A 307 -26.95 20.46 7.08
CA MET A 307 -26.17 19.35 7.64
C MET A 307 -25.13 19.83 8.65
N ILE A 308 -24.92 19.11 9.76
CA ILE A 308 -23.84 19.47 10.70
C ILE A 308 -22.45 19.23 10.06
N PRO A 309 -21.39 19.95 10.48
CA PRO A 309 -20.06 19.82 9.86
C PRO A 309 -19.54 18.38 9.85
N GLU A 310 -19.78 17.63 10.91
CA GLU A 310 -19.36 16.24 11.08
C GLU A 310 -19.92 15.35 9.98
N GLY A 311 -21.25 15.39 9.80
CA GLY A 311 -21.92 14.65 8.73
C GLY A 311 -21.47 15.08 7.34
N ALA A 312 -21.21 16.38 7.13
CA ALA A 312 -20.72 16.87 5.85
C ALA A 312 -19.31 16.35 5.53
N ALA A 313 -18.42 16.30 6.52
CA ALA A 313 -17.07 15.78 6.37
C ALA A 313 -17.08 14.26 6.14
N ASP A 314 -17.84 13.51 6.95
CA ASP A 314 -17.93 12.06 6.86
C ASP A 314 -18.48 11.62 5.48
N MET A 315 -19.52 12.29 4.97
CA MET A 315 -20.03 12.02 3.62
C MET A 315 -19.03 12.39 2.52
N TYR A 316 -18.29 13.50 2.69
CA TYR A 316 -17.24 13.86 1.74
C TYR A 316 -16.19 12.75 1.66
N ALA A 317 -15.72 12.27 2.81
CA ALA A 317 -14.74 11.19 2.91
C ALA A 317 -15.24 9.90 2.24
N ALA A 318 -16.51 9.55 2.44
CA ALA A 318 -17.12 8.36 1.85
C ALA A 318 -17.29 8.44 0.32
N LEU A 319 -17.62 9.62 -0.21
CA LEU A 319 -17.88 9.85 -1.63
C LEU A 319 -16.61 10.20 -2.44
N ALA A 320 -15.56 10.73 -1.80
CA ALA A 320 -14.35 11.17 -2.47
C ALA A 320 -13.69 10.13 -3.40
N PRO A 321 -13.70 8.80 -3.11
CA PRO A 321 -13.19 7.79 -4.02
C PRO A 321 -13.90 7.71 -5.37
N PHE A 322 -15.12 8.25 -5.45
CA PHE A 322 -15.98 8.22 -6.64
C PHE A 322 -16.03 9.56 -7.37
N ALA A 323 -15.08 10.46 -7.08
CA ALA A 323 -14.93 11.71 -7.82
C ALA A 323 -14.66 11.46 -9.32
N GLY A 324 -15.14 12.36 -10.17
CA GLY A 324 -15.14 12.23 -11.62
C GLY A 324 -16.50 11.85 -12.23
N ASP A 325 -17.49 11.54 -11.40
CA ASP A 325 -18.91 11.57 -11.77
C ASP A 325 -19.49 12.97 -11.49
N ASP A 326 -20.15 13.58 -12.48
CA ASP A 326 -20.67 14.96 -12.37
C ASP A 326 -21.63 15.16 -11.18
N TYR A 327 -22.44 14.15 -10.84
CA TYR A 327 -23.42 14.21 -9.75
C TYR A 327 -22.75 14.12 -8.38
N ILE A 328 -21.76 13.22 -8.26
CA ILE A 328 -20.94 13.06 -7.04
C ILE A 328 -20.03 14.27 -6.87
N ASP A 329 -19.40 14.78 -7.92
CA ASP A 329 -18.55 15.97 -7.88
C ASP A 329 -19.34 17.20 -7.39
N SER A 330 -20.60 17.34 -7.83
CA SER A 330 -21.50 18.37 -7.30
C SER A 330 -21.75 18.21 -5.80
N ALA A 331 -21.96 16.98 -5.32
CA ALA A 331 -22.13 16.71 -3.89
C ALA A 331 -20.85 17.04 -3.10
N LEU A 332 -19.68 16.59 -3.57
CA LEU A 332 -18.38 16.84 -2.93
C LEU A 332 -18.08 18.33 -2.77
N ILE A 333 -18.34 19.14 -3.81
CA ILE A 333 -18.17 20.60 -3.75
C ILE A 333 -19.05 21.21 -2.66
N LYS A 334 -20.32 20.82 -2.60
CA LYS A 334 -21.29 21.35 -1.63
C LYS A 334 -20.96 20.90 -0.20
N LEU A 335 -20.55 19.65 -0.03
CA LEU A 335 -20.17 19.09 1.26
C LEU A 335 -18.95 19.77 1.85
N LYS A 336 -17.91 19.94 1.03
CA LYS A 336 -16.71 20.68 1.44
C LYS A 336 -17.06 22.12 1.81
N ALA A 337 -17.87 22.80 1.00
CA ALA A 337 -18.32 24.15 1.31
C ALA A 337 -19.16 24.19 2.61
N ARG A 338 -20.02 23.19 2.83
CA ARG A 338 -20.85 23.10 4.04
C ARG A 338 -20.00 22.93 5.30
N TYR A 339 -19.01 22.05 5.27
CA TYR A 339 -18.04 21.85 6.34
C TYR A 339 -17.37 23.18 6.72
N TYR A 340 -16.67 23.83 5.78
CA TYR A 340 -15.92 25.06 6.08
C TYR A 340 -16.80 26.25 6.49
N ASN A 341 -18.05 26.30 6.03
CA ASN A 341 -18.98 27.36 6.43
C ASN A 341 -19.52 27.19 7.86
N SER A 342 -19.42 25.99 8.43
CA SER A 342 -20.08 25.64 9.70
C SER A 342 -19.13 25.09 10.76
N VAL A 343 -17.89 24.76 10.38
CA VAL A 343 -16.86 24.26 11.29
C VAL A 343 -16.58 25.27 12.40
N ALA A 344 -16.42 24.76 13.62
CA ALA A 344 -16.26 25.54 14.83
C ALA A 344 -15.16 24.95 15.73
N TYR A 345 -13.91 25.06 15.29
CA TYR A 345 -12.75 24.49 16.00
C TYR A 345 -12.60 24.95 17.46
N ALA A 346 -13.05 26.16 17.79
CA ALA A 346 -12.95 26.69 19.14
C ALA A 346 -13.98 26.09 20.13
N THR A 347 -15.02 25.42 19.64
CA THR A 347 -16.16 24.99 20.47
C THR A 347 -16.56 23.53 20.29
N ALA A 348 -16.01 22.81 19.32
CA ALA A 348 -16.22 21.36 19.17
C ALA A 348 -14.91 20.71 18.70
N LEU A 349 -14.36 19.81 19.50
CA LEU A 349 -13.04 19.20 19.25
C LEU A 349 -13.08 18.14 18.15
N ASP A 350 -14.23 17.51 17.97
CA ASP A 350 -14.46 16.52 16.93
C ASP A 350 -14.38 17.10 15.50
N HIS A 351 -14.55 18.40 15.34
CA HIS A 351 -14.21 19.12 14.12
C HIS A 351 -12.71 19.05 13.79
N THR A 352 -11.83 19.13 14.80
CA THR A 352 -10.37 19.16 14.59
C THR A 352 -9.86 17.88 13.94
N HIS A 353 -10.28 16.70 14.43
CA HIS A 353 -9.82 15.45 13.83
C HIS A 353 -10.45 15.22 12.44
N ARG A 354 -11.71 15.63 12.20
CA ARG A 354 -12.32 15.53 10.87
C ARG A 354 -11.64 16.45 9.85
N GLY A 355 -11.40 17.70 10.23
CA GLY A 355 -10.66 18.67 9.42
C GLY A 355 -9.31 18.12 8.97
N SER A 356 -8.55 17.59 9.91
CA SER A 356 -7.22 17.05 9.65
C SER A 356 -7.27 15.73 8.89
N LEU A 357 -8.00 14.72 9.36
CA LEU A 357 -8.03 13.38 8.74
C LEU A 357 -8.68 13.37 7.34
N ILE A 358 -9.63 14.25 7.06
CA ILE A 358 -10.38 14.25 5.78
C ILE A 358 -9.83 15.29 4.80
N PHE A 359 -9.48 16.48 5.29
CA PHE A 359 -9.10 17.61 4.45
C PHE A 359 -7.64 18.04 4.59
N GLY A 360 -6.88 17.46 5.52
CA GLY A 360 -5.53 17.93 5.87
C GLY A 360 -5.53 19.30 6.56
N ASP A 361 -6.67 19.77 7.05
CA ASP A 361 -6.79 21.06 7.74
C ASP A 361 -6.32 20.93 9.20
N LEU A 362 -5.17 21.54 9.48
CA LEU A 362 -4.53 21.48 10.79
C LEU A 362 -4.91 22.64 11.72
N ASP A 363 -5.73 23.61 11.26
CA ASP A 363 -6.05 24.82 12.04
C ASP A 363 -6.75 24.50 13.37
N GLY A 364 -7.51 23.41 13.40
CA GLY A 364 -8.22 22.96 14.60
C GLY A 364 -7.31 22.65 15.79
N PHE A 365 -6.06 22.25 15.55
CA PHE A 365 -5.10 21.95 16.61
C PHE A 365 -4.71 23.20 17.43
N ASN A 366 -4.84 24.40 16.87
CA ASN A 366 -4.60 25.66 17.59
C ASN A 366 -5.63 25.90 18.71
N TYR A 367 -6.73 25.15 18.73
CA TYR A 367 -7.81 25.29 19.69
C TYR A 367 -7.91 24.10 20.65
N ALA A 368 -7.11 23.04 20.47
CA ALA A 368 -7.22 21.80 21.25
C ALA A 368 -7.09 22.04 22.77
N ASP A 369 -6.21 22.96 23.19
CA ASP A 369 -6.02 23.31 24.61
C ASP A 369 -7.30 23.84 25.29
N ASN A 370 -8.28 24.33 24.53
CA ASN A 370 -9.57 24.79 25.09
C ASN A 370 -10.41 23.64 25.67
N PHE A 371 -10.11 22.41 25.28
CA PHE A 371 -10.85 21.21 25.64
C PHE A 371 -10.08 20.32 26.61
N TYR A 372 -8.87 20.74 27.02
CA TYR A 372 -8.02 19.96 27.90
C TYR A 372 -8.61 19.90 29.31
N PHE A 373 -8.92 18.69 29.78
CA PHE A 373 -9.49 18.44 31.10
C PHE A 373 -8.47 17.72 32.00
N PRO A 374 -7.88 18.43 32.98
CA PRO A 374 -6.84 17.86 33.82
C PRO A 374 -7.40 17.14 35.06
N ASN A 375 -6.74 16.05 35.44
CA ASN A 375 -6.90 15.35 36.72
C ASN A 375 -8.30 14.79 37.01
N GLU A 376 -8.88 14.06 36.06
CA GLU A 376 -10.10 13.30 36.29
C GLU A 376 -9.79 11.96 36.97
N THR A 377 -10.44 11.67 38.09
CA THR A 377 -10.34 10.36 38.76
C THR A 377 -11.27 9.36 38.07
N TRP A 378 -10.74 8.18 37.76
CA TRP A 378 -11.46 7.09 37.10
C TRP A 378 -12.44 6.40 38.05
N ASP A 379 -13.72 6.36 37.67
CA ASP A 379 -14.78 5.71 38.45
C ASP A 379 -14.61 4.19 38.56
N TYR A 380 -13.76 3.57 37.73
CA TYR A 380 -13.56 2.12 37.75
C TYR A 380 -12.79 1.65 39.00
N ASP A 381 -11.76 2.39 39.41
CA ASP A 381 -10.90 2.00 40.54
C ASP A 381 -10.80 3.06 41.66
N ASP A 382 -11.43 4.23 41.49
CA ASP A 382 -11.41 5.38 42.40
C ASP A 382 -9.99 5.91 42.74
N VAL A 383 -8.97 5.53 41.96
CA VAL A 383 -7.55 5.80 42.27
C VAL A 383 -6.79 6.35 41.07
N THR A 384 -7.00 5.81 39.89
CA THR A 384 -6.30 6.24 38.68
C THR A 384 -6.77 7.64 38.30
N VAL A 385 -5.82 8.55 38.12
CA VAL A 385 -6.08 9.93 37.71
C VAL A 385 -5.49 10.13 36.33
N VAL A 386 -6.31 10.66 35.42
CA VAL A 386 -5.94 10.92 34.03
C VAL A 386 -6.17 12.37 33.62
N SER A 387 -5.47 12.81 32.58
CA SER A 387 -5.79 14.06 31.88
C SER A 387 -6.06 13.77 30.41
N ALA A 388 -7.23 14.17 29.94
CA ALA A 388 -7.70 13.90 28.58
C ALA A 388 -8.53 15.08 28.07
N TYR A 389 -9.24 14.90 26.95
CA TYR A 389 -9.94 16.00 26.29
C TYR A 389 -11.46 15.83 26.36
N GLU A 390 -12.15 16.96 26.55
CA GLU A 390 -13.60 17.11 26.42
C GLU A 390 -14.01 17.15 24.93
N ALA A 391 -15.28 16.83 24.63
CA ALA A 391 -15.79 17.04 23.28
C ALA A 391 -16.15 18.52 23.04
N PHE A 392 -16.68 19.17 24.08
CA PHE A 392 -17.09 20.58 24.06
C PHE A 392 -16.49 21.33 25.28
N PRO A 393 -16.08 22.60 25.14
CA PRO A 393 -15.43 23.31 26.24
C PRO A 393 -16.39 23.52 27.42
N GLY A 394 -15.93 23.17 28.63
CA GLY A 394 -16.70 23.34 29.85
C GLY A 394 -17.65 22.17 30.15
N GLU A 395 -17.47 21.05 29.45
CA GLU A 395 -17.88 19.76 29.99
C GLU A 395 -17.11 19.50 31.30
N ASN A 396 -17.55 18.52 32.10
CA ASN A 396 -16.88 18.20 33.38
C ASN A 396 -16.43 16.74 33.39
N PHE A 397 -16.10 16.20 32.21
CA PHE A 397 -15.70 14.81 32.00
C PHE A 397 -14.91 14.68 30.69
N SER A 398 -13.92 13.78 30.66
CA SER A 398 -13.11 13.50 29.46
C SER A 398 -13.82 12.54 28.53
N ASN A 399 -13.89 12.87 27.23
CA ASN A 399 -14.37 11.98 26.19
C ASN A 399 -13.21 11.21 25.55
N LEU A 400 -13.15 9.90 25.79
CA LEU A 400 -12.00 9.09 25.40
C LEU A 400 -12.02 8.68 23.92
N GLU A 401 -13.19 8.65 23.28
CA GLU A 401 -13.28 8.49 21.82
C GLU A 401 -12.67 9.72 21.13
N ILE A 402 -13.11 10.92 21.50
CA ILE A 402 -12.60 12.17 20.92
C ILE A 402 -11.11 12.33 21.22
N SER A 403 -10.67 11.96 22.43
CA SER A 403 -9.25 11.97 22.80
C SER A 403 -8.41 11.03 21.93
N ALA A 404 -8.90 9.80 21.68
CA ALA A 404 -8.22 8.84 20.82
C ALA A 404 -8.23 9.28 19.34
N GLN A 405 -9.32 9.90 18.86
CA GLN A 405 -9.41 10.47 17.51
C GLN A 405 -8.42 11.61 17.32
N LEU A 406 -8.33 12.53 18.30
CA LEU A 406 -7.36 13.62 18.29
C LEU A 406 -5.93 13.09 18.31
N LEU A 407 -5.66 12.06 19.13
CA LEU A 407 -4.35 11.42 19.19
C LEU A 407 -3.99 10.74 17.85
N ASN A 408 -4.94 10.06 17.20
CA ASN A 408 -4.72 9.48 15.87
C ASN A 408 -4.37 10.56 14.84
N ALA A 409 -5.19 11.61 14.75
CA ALA A 409 -4.94 12.74 13.85
C ALA A 409 -3.58 13.41 14.13
N TRP A 410 -3.26 13.64 15.40
CA TRP A 410 -1.95 14.16 15.77
C TRP A 410 -0.82 13.20 15.40
N GLY A 411 -0.97 11.89 15.60
CA GLY A 411 0.03 10.91 15.19
C GLY A 411 0.39 11.01 13.71
N ILE A 412 -0.63 11.16 12.86
CA ILE A 412 -0.47 11.31 11.40
C ILE A 412 0.21 12.63 11.03
N PHE A 413 -0.13 13.74 11.69
CA PHE A 413 0.32 15.09 11.33
C PHE A 413 1.32 15.72 12.30
N SER A 414 1.89 14.95 13.22
CA SER A 414 2.72 15.46 14.34
C SER A 414 3.94 16.26 13.89
N ASN A 415 4.46 16.00 12.68
CA ASN A 415 5.59 16.73 12.12
C ASN A 415 5.25 18.19 11.75
N ASP A 416 3.98 18.45 11.46
CA ASP A 416 3.45 19.74 10.99
C ASP A 416 2.80 20.55 12.13
N LEU A 417 2.70 19.96 13.32
CA LEU A 417 2.04 20.54 14.49
C LEU A 417 3.04 21.00 15.54
N THR A 418 2.73 22.11 16.20
CA THR A 418 3.49 22.57 17.38
C THR A 418 2.93 22.02 18.70
N LEU A 419 1.67 21.57 18.69
CA LEU A 419 1.04 20.92 19.83
C LEU A 419 1.66 19.53 20.02
N ASP A 420 2.01 19.20 21.26
CA ASP A 420 2.59 17.91 21.63
C ASP A 420 1.59 17.11 22.47
N LEU A 421 1.04 16.04 21.88
CA LEU A 421 0.09 15.14 22.54
C LEU A 421 0.74 13.86 23.07
N ALA A 422 2.07 13.81 23.18
CA ALA A 422 2.81 12.69 23.79
C ALA A 422 2.27 12.30 25.17
N ASN A 423 1.92 13.30 25.97
CA ASN A 423 1.33 13.04 27.29
C ASN A 423 -0.05 12.39 27.17
N LEU A 424 -0.87 12.76 26.19
CA LEU A 424 -2.20 12.17 26.01
C LEU A 424 -2.11 10.67 25.77
N GLU A 425 -1.16 10.20 24.96
CA GLU A 425 -0.91 8.75 24.78
C GLU A 425 -0.69 8.07 26.14
N ASN A 426 0.24 8.59 26.95
CA ASN A 426 0.55 8.03 28.27
C ASN A 426 -0.65 8.09 29.24
N GLU A 427 -1.52 9.09 29.11
CA GLU A 427 -2.74 9.21 29.91
C GLU A 427 -3.79 8.16 29.50
N LEU A 428 -3.99 7.94 28.20
CA LEU A 428 -4.91 6.93 27.69
C LEU A 428 -4.43 5.50 27.99
N GLU A 429 -3.11 5.25 27.96
CA GLU A 429 -2.52 3.95 28.31
C GLU A 429 -2.84 3.50 29.74
N LYS A 430 -3.13 4.42 30.67
CA LYS A 430 -3.54 4.07 32.04
C LYS A 430 -4.93 3.44 32.11
N LEU A 431 -5.75 3.62 31.07
CA LEU A 431 -7.18 3.30 31.06
C LEU A 431 -7.49 1.96 30.39
N TRP A 432 -6.48 1.19 29.97
CA TRP A 432 -6.71 -0.15 29.43
C TRP A 432 -7.29 -1.09 30.50
N LEU A 433 -8.48 -1.63 30.24
CA LEU A 433 -9.12 -2.64 31.06
C LEU A 433 -9.14 -3.98 30.35
N ASN A 434 -8.87 -5.05 31.09
CA ASN A 434 -9.06 -6.40 30.57
C ASN A 434 -10.54 -6.63 30.23
N GLY A 435 -10.78 -7.43 29.18
CA GLY A 435 -12.11 -7.93 28.87
C GLY A 435 -12.70 -8.72 30.04
N GLN A 436 -14.00 -8.55 30.25
CA GLN A 436 -14.82 -9.21 31.24
C GLN A 436 -14.87 -10.73 31.01
N HIS A 437 -14.80 -11.18 29.75
CA HIS A 437 -14.86 -12.61 29.41
C HIS A 437 -13.51 -13.22 29.07
N ASP A 438 -12.56 -12.40 28.63
CA ASP A 438 -11.23 -12.84 28.24
C ASP A 438 -10.18 -11.89 28.82
N SER A 439 -9.47 -12.37 29.84
CA SER A 439 -8.35 -11.65 30.45
C SER A 439 -7.17 -11.46 29.50
N ASN A 440 -7.19 -12.12 28.33
CA ASN A 440 -6.27 -11.93 27.22
C ASN A 440 -6.85 -11.00 26.13
N SER A 441 -7.84 -10.18 26.48
CA SER A 441 -8.29 -9.06 25.66
C SER A 441 -8.32 -7.79 26.51
N ARG A 442 -8.18 -6.61 25.89
CA ARG A 442 -8.30 -5.33 26.59
C ARG A 442 -8.93 -4.24 25.73
N GLY A 443 -9.68 -3.34 26.34
CA GLY A 443 -10.29 -2.19 25.65
C GLY A 443 -10.22 -0.94 26.50
N LEU A 444 -10.50 0.21 25.87
CA LEU A 444 -10.61 1.50 26.54
C LEU A 444 -12.06 1.83 26.86
N PRO A 445 -12.32 2.47 28.01
CA PRO A 445 -13.64 2.97 28.30
C PRO A 445 -14.01 4.17 27.42
N TYR A 446 -15.30 4.50 27.38
CA TYR A 446 -15.78 5.66 26.62
C TYR A 446 -15.60 6.98 27.39
N TYR A 447 -15.80 6.93 28.70
CA TYR A 447 -15.55 8.04 29.62
C TYR A 447 -14.78 7.56 30.85
N VAL A 448 -14.10 8.51 31.50
CA VAL A 448 -13.42 8.28 32.79
C VAL A 448 -14.46 8.24 33.93
N GLN A 449 -15.53 9.02 33.84
CA GLN A 449 -16.64 8.99 34.80
C GLN A 449 -17.94 8.44 34.20
N ASN A 450 -18.76 7.81 35.04
CA ASN A 450 -20.09 7.33 34.67
C ASN A 450 -21.08 8.51 34.62
N VAL A 451 -21.12 9.20 33.49
CA VAL A 451 -22.06 10.29 33.22
C VAL A 451 -23.43 9.76 32.80
N GLN A 452 -24.52 10.49 33.07
CA GLN A 452 -25.88 10.05 32.70
C GLN A 452 -26.17 10.28 31.21
N PHE A 453 -25.57 9.49 30.33
CA PHE A 453 -25.84 9.47 28.90
C PHE A 453 -25.93 8.04 28.36
N GLU A 454 -26.68 7.83 27.28
CA GLU A 454 -27.10 6.50 26.80
C GLU A 454 -25.95 5.59 26.30
N ASN A 455 -24.72 6.14 26.19
CA ASN A 455 -23.49 5.41 25.86
C ASN A 455 -22.36 5.63 26.85
N ALA A 456 -22.63 6.28 27.98
CA ALA A 456 -21.60 6.58 28.95
C ALA A 456 -21.18 5.34 29.74
N CYS A 457 -19.90 4.99 29.65
CA CYS A 457 -19.39 3.85 30.38
C CYS A 457 -17.91 3.96 30.72
N SER A 458 -17.57 3.55 31.94
CA SER A 458 -16.21 3.31 32.43
C SER A 458 -15.67 1.91 32.13
N LEU A 459 -16.38 1.11 31.32
CA LEU A 459 -15.96 -0.22 30.85
C LEU A 459 -15.51 -0.16 29.38
N PRO A 460 -14.64 -1.09 28.94
CA PRO A 460 -14.18 -1.21 27.55
C PRO A 460 -15.26 -1.04 26.49
N MET A 461 -15.00 -0.22 25.47
CA MET A 461 -15.88 -0.02 24.33
C MET A 461 -15.09 0.02 23.02
N ILE A 462 -15.75 -0.34 21.93
CA ILE A 462 -15.11 -0.46 20.62
C ILE A 462 -14.53 0.85 20.08
N ASP A 463 -15.24 1.97 20.17
CA ASP A 463 -14.86 3.23 19.49
C ASP A 463 -13.47 3.76 19.90
N PRO A 464 -13.22 4.06 21.20
CA PRO A 464 -11.90 4.52 21.65
C PRO A 464 -10.82 3.45 21.42
N THR A 465 -11.18 2.16 21.54
CA THR A 465 -10.25 1.05 21.29
C THR A 465 -9.81 0.99 19.83
N ALA A 466 -10.74 1.18 18.88
CA ALA A 466 -10.45 1.18 17.46
C ALA A 466 -9.59 2.38 17.07
N PHE A 467 -9.86 3.59 17.57
CA PHE A 467 -9.03 4.76 17.28
C PHE A 467 -7.63 4.69 17.89
N MET A 468 -7.47 4.09 19.07
CA MET A 468 -6.13 3.81 19.60
C MET A 468 -5.38 2.78 18.75
N LEU A 469 -6.06 1.74 18.24
CA LEU A 469 -5.47 0.83 17.27
C LEU A 469 -5.06 1.56 15.99
N PHE A 470 -5.89 2.47 15.47
CA PHE A 470 -5.57 3.27 14.29
C PHE A 470 -4.35 4.17 14.53
N TYR A 471 -4.25 4.82 15.69
CA TYR A 471 -3.06 5.56 16.09
C TYR A 471 -1.81 4.67 16.09
N TYR A 472 -1.87 3.49 16.74
CA TYR A 472 -0.72 2.57 16.76
C TYR A 472 -0.29 2.08 15.38
N TRP A 473 -1.23 2.01 14.43
CA TRP A 473 -0.95 1.62 13.06
C TRP A 473 -0.59 2.77 12.14
N ASN A 474 -0.61 4.01 12.66
CA ASN A 474 -0.53 5.23 11.85
C ASN A 474 -1.52 5.20 10.68
N PHE A 475 -2.76 4.79 10.98
CA PHE A 475 -3.82 4.53 10.02
C PHE A 475 -4.86 5.66 10.07
N ASN A 476 -5.04 6.35 8.95
CA ASN A 476 -6.14 7.28 8.77
C ASN A 476 -7.38 6.50 8.35
N PRO A 477 -8.46 6.43 9.17
CA PRO A 477 -9.67 5.66 8.84
C PRO A 477 -10.63 6.39 7.89
N CYS A 478 -10.36 7.64 7.51
CA CYS A 478 -11.28 8.45 6.70
C CYS A 478 -10.90 8.52 5.21
N VAL A 479 -9.81 7.89 4.78
CA VAL A 479 -9.34 7.94 3.39
C VAL A 479 -9.28 6.51 2.84
N PRO A 480 -10.43 5.97 2.41
CA PRO A 480 -10.52 4.58 2.02
C PRO A 480 -9.60 4.28 0.86
N GLY A 481 -8.65 3.40 1.17
CA GLY A 481 -7.81 2.86 0.15
C GLY A 481 -6.83 3.83 -0.49
N GLU A 482 -6.25 4.78 0.22
CA GLU A 482 -4.83 5.04 -0.05
C GLU A 482 -4.02 3.99 0.71
N LYS A 483 -3.94 2.75 0.17
CA LYS A 483 -2.77 1.90 0.47
C LYS A 483 -1.58 2.64 -0.12
N PHE A 484 -1.03 3.52 0.71
CA PHE A 484 0.14 4.35 0.52
C PHE A 484 0.25 4.91 -0.91
N VAL A 485 -0.55 5.95 -1.20
CA VAL A 485 -0.11 6.93 -2.18
C VAL A 485 0.71 7.93 -1.39
N GLN A 486 2.02 7.78 -1.41
CA GLN A 486 2.85 8.86 -0.90
C GLN A 486 2.87 9.95 -1.98
N ILE A 487 2.19 11.04 -1.67
CA ILE A 487 2.24 12.27 -2.43
C ILE A 487 3.48 13.02 -1.95
N TYR A 488 4.32 13.42 -2.90
CA TYR A 488 5.47 14.25 -2.65
C TYR A 488 5.32 15.54 -3.43
N GLU A 489 5.57 16.65 -2.77
CA GLU A 489 5.57 17.98 -3.36
C GLU A 489 6.88 18.21 -4.10
N CYS A 490 6.81 18.73 -5.33
CA CYS A 490 8.01 18.95 -6.12
C CYS A 490 8.85 20.12 -5.60
N GLU A 491 8.27 21.00 -4.79
CA GLU A 491 8.96 22.06 -4.06
C GLU A 491 9.86 21.56 -2.91
N ASP A 492 9.58 20.39 -2.35
CA ASP A 492 10.36 19.75 -1.28
C ASP A 492 11.58 18.98 -1.81
N TYR A 493 12.23 19.53 -2.84
CA TYR A 493 13.45 18.93 -3.37
C TYR A 493 14.59 19.01 -2.35
N ASN A 494 15.32 17.90 -2.20
CA ASN A 494 16.47 17.82 -1.29
C ASN A 494 17.71 18.50 -1.90
N SER A 495 17.86 18.38 -3.22
CA SER A 495 19.01 18.90 -3.94
C SER A 495 18.65 19.20 -5.39
N VAL A 496 19.36 20.17 -5.97
CA VAL A 496 19.21 20.61 -7.35
C VAL A 496 20.61 20.74 -7.96
N LEU A 497 20.84 20.07 -9.10
CA LEU A 497 22.13 20.08 -9.79
C LEU A 497 21.98 20.72 -11.18
N TRP A 498 22.94 21.59 -11.49
CA TRP A 498 22.94 22.42 -12.70
C TRP A 498 23.68 21.74 -13.84
N GLY A 499 23.02 21.65 -15.00
CA GLY A 499 23.42 20.81 -16.12
C GLY A 499 24.38 21.39 -17.16
N GLY A 500 25.12 22.48 -16.96
CA GLY A 500 26.07 22.94 -18.00
C GLY A 500 26.77 24.27 -17.80
N ALA A 501 27.89 24.46 -18.51
CA ALA A 501 28.65 25.70 -18.55
C ALA A 501 28.13 26.63 -19.65
N GLY A 502 27.40 27.70 -19.29
CA GLY A 502 27.08 28.76 -20.27
C GLY A 502 25.97 29.74 -19.90
N ASP A 503 24.97 29.36 -19.11
CA ASP A 503 23.93 30.23 -18.55
C ASP A 503 23.24 29.42 -17.42
N PRO A 504 22.83 30.03 -16.29
CA PRO A 504 22.51 29.29 -15.07
C PRO A 504 21.09 28.70 -15.17
N GLY A 505 20.93 27.53 -15.82
CA GLY A 505 19.70 26.70 -15.87
C GLY A 505 18.43 27.53 -15.64
N GLN A 506 17.50 27.16 -14.78
CA GLN A 506 16.89 28.06 -13.77
C GLN A 506 15.94 27.16 -13.01
N ILE A 507 16.48 26.27 -12.18
CA ILE A 507 15.62 25.52 -11.28
C ILE A 507 15.14 26.48 -10.20
N ARG A 508 13.83 26.73 -10.15
CA ARG A 508 13.22 27.70 -9.25
C ARG A 508 11.78 27.32 -8.93
N LEU A 509 11.29 27.82 -7.80
CA LEU A 509 9.87 27.74 -7.47
C LEU A 509 9.10 28.86 -8.17
N GLU A 510 7.95 28.51 -8.74
CA GLU A 510 7.02 29.45 -9.34
C GLU A 510 5.64 29.35 -8.70
N SER A 511 5.05 30.50 -8.36
CA SER A 511 3.66 30.53 -7.91
C SER A 511 2.70 30.28 -9.07
N LYS A 512 1.92 29.21 -8.98
CA LYS A 512 0.88 28.81 -9.94
C LYS A 512 -0.40 28.49 -9.19
N THR A 513 -1.49 29.18 -9.51
CA THR A 513 -2.75 29.07 -8.75
C THR A 513 -3.40 27.69 -8.80
N ALA A 514 -3.02 26.86 -9.78
CA ALA A 514 -3.54 25.51 -9.97
C ALA A 514 -2.56 24.40 -9.56
N ALA A 515 -1.35 24.77 -9.11
CA ALA A 515 -0.42 23.84 -8.48
C ALA A 515 -0.95 23.43 -7.11
N PHE A 516 -0.57 22.23 -6.65
CA PHE A 516 -1.13 21.57 -5.46
C PHE A 516 -1.11 22.47 -4.23
N ASN A 517 0.03 23.11 -3.94
CA ASN A 517 0.20 24.09 -2.85
C ASN A 517 0.39 25.53 -3.34
N GLY A 518 -0.05 25.81 -4.57
CA GLY A 518 0.12 27.13 -5.18
C GLY A 518 1.56 27.42 -5.65
N GLN A 519 2.48 26.46 -5.55
CA GLN A 519 3.85 26.52 -6.06
C GLN A 519 4.19 25.28 -6.90
N GLY A 520 5.07 25.43 -7.89
CA GLY A 520 5.65 24.31 -8.62
C GLY A 520 7.12 24.57 -8.95
N LEU A 521 7.89 23.49 -9.13
CA LEU A 521 9.30 23.52 -9.48
C LEU A 521 9.48 23.64 -11.00
N HIS A 522 9.93 24.81 -11.46
CA HIS A 522 10.39 24.96 -12.84
C HIS A 522 11.71 24.22 -13.02
N ILE A 523 11.81 23.36 -14.04
CA ILE A 523 13.08 22.75 -14.49
C ILE A 523 13.24 22.96 -16.00
N GLY A 524 14.46 23.28 -16.45
CA GLY A 524 14.74 23.61 -17.85
C GLY A 524 14.88 25.13 -18.13
N PRO A 525 15.00 25.54 -19.41
CA PRO A 525 15.36 26.91 -19.78
C PRO A 525 14.17 27.87 -19.79
N ASP A 526 14.29 29.08 -19.25
CA ASP A 526 13.15 30.00 -19.06
C ASP A 526 12.83 30.92 -20.27
N TRP A 527 13.82 31.27 -21.12
CA TRP A 527 13.64 32.31 -22.15
C TRP A 527 14.32 32.03 -23.50
N SER A 528 14.81 30.81 -23.73
CA SER A 528 15.56 30.51 -24.94
C SER A 528 14.84 29.52 -25.86
N PRO A 529 14.64 29.86 -27.15
CA PRO A 529 14.26 28.89 -28.18
C PRO A 529 15.41 27.93 -28.54
N ASP A 530 16.59 28.08 -27.93
CA ASP A 530 17.70 27.16 -28.08
C ASP A 530 17.55 25.99 -27.08
N ASN A 531 17.19 24.83 -27.63
CA ASN A 531 16.95 23.58 -26.89
C ASN A 531 18.18 23.02 -26.17
N SER A 532 19.35 23.68 -26.25
CA SER A 532 20.58 23.23 -25.57
C SER A 532 20.67 23.68 -24.10
N TYR A 533 19.87 24.66 -23.66
CA TYR A 533 19.86 25.15 -22.29
C TYR A 533 18.99 24.28 -21.36
N GLY A 534 19.43 24.06 -20.12
CA GLY A 534 18.70 23.26 -19.12
C GLY A 534 18.80 21.74 -19.30
N ILE A 535 19.48 21.24 -20.34
CA ILE A 535 19.81 19.82 -20.45
C ILE A 535 20.70 19.42 -19.27
N ASN A 536 20.38 18.29 -18.62
CA ASN A 536 20.97 17.80 -17.37
C ASN A 536 20.64 18.60 -16.12
N ASP A 537 19.65 19.49 -16.14
CA ASP A 537 19.07 19.99 -14.90
C ASP A 537 18.43 18.82 -14.14
N GLU A 538 18.76 18.67 -12.86
CA GLU A 538 18.33 17.56 -12.00
C GLU A 538 17.62 18.07 -10.75
N ALA A 539 16.48 17.46 -10.42
CA ALA A 539 15.77 17.62 -9.15
C ALA A 539 15.80 16.29 -8.39
N GLU A 540 16.27 16.32 -7.14
CA GLU A 540 16.44 15.13 -6.29
C GLU A 540 15.51 15.18 -5.08
N TYR A 541 14.85 14.04 -4.82
CA TYR A 541 13.90 13.83 -3.74
C TYR A 541 14.32 12.59 -2.94
N VAL A 542 14.44 12.73 -1.63
CA VAL A 542 14.52 11.59 -0.72
C VAL A 542 13.09 11.21 -0.38
N ILE A 543 12.64 10.11 -0.97
CA ILE A 543 11.34 9.51 -0.66
C ILE A 543 11.53 8.49 0.47
N ASP A 544 10.58 8.36 1.38
CA ASP A 544 10.65 7.45 2.52
C ASP A 544 9.43 6.54 2.57
N LEU A 545 9.54 5.36 1.96
CA LEU A 545 8.44 4.41 1.89
C LEU A 545 8.25 3.73 3.25
N GLN A 546 7.05 3.81 3.81
CA GLN A 546 6.76 3.19 5.13
C GLN A 546 6.71 1.65 5.07
N GLU A 547 6.61 1.07 3.88
CA GLU A 547 6.51 -0.37 3.66
C GLU A 547 7.15 -0.77 2.32
N ASN A 548 7.37 -2.07 2.14
CA ASN A 548 7.88 -2.59 0.87
C ASN A 548 6.81 -2.50 -0.21
N TYR A 549 7.14 -1.88 -1.34
CA TYR A 549 6.31 -1.88 -2.53
C TYR A 549 6.83 -2.97 -3.47
N ASN A 550 6.01 -3.98 -3.69
CA ASN A 550 6.41 -5.11 -4.53
C ASN A 550 6.57 -4.71 -6.00
N THR A 551 5.75 -3.76 -6.42
CA THR A 551 5.76 -3.14 -7.73
C THR A 551 5.28 -1.71 -7.58
N ALA A 552 6.21 -0.77 -7.44
CA ALA A 552 5.89 0.64 -7.39
C ALA A 552 5.89 1.24 -8.80
N ALA A 553 5.07 2.28 -8.99
CA ALA A 553 5.16 3.18 -10.12
C ALA A 553 5.05 4.62 -9.64
N VAL A 554 5.67 5.54 -10.38
CA VAL A 554 5.55 6.98 -10.15
C VAL A 554 4.75 7.64 -11.26
N ARG A 555 3.88 8.57 -10.89
CA ARG A 555 3.27 9.54 -11.80
C ARG A 555 3.69 10.93 -11.39
N ILE A 556 3.97 11.79 -12.35
CA ILE A 556 4.40 13.16 -12.12
C ILE A 556 3.34 14.10 -12.68
N ARG A 557 2.91 15.09 -11.91
CA ARG A 557 2.04 16.17 -12.37
C ARG A 557 2.90 17.31 -12.88
N TYR A 558 2.65 17.77 -14.10
CA TYR A 558 3.43 18.82 -14.74
C TYR A 558 2.57 19.79 -15.56
N ALA A 559 3.09 20.99 -15.80
CA ALA A 559 2.57 21.94 -16.77
C ALA A 559 3.67 22.32 -17.76
N ASP A 560 3.31 22.44 -19.04
CA ASP A 560 4.24 22.78 -20.11
C ASP A 560 3.54 23.54 -21.25
N ASP A 561 4.03 24.74 -21.55
CA ASP A 561 3.51 25.60 -22.62
C ASP A 561 4.19 25.31 -23.97
N VAL A 562 5.19 24.43 -24.04
CA VAL A 562 5.74 23.88 -25.29
C VAL A 562 6.13 22.41 -25.13
N ALA A 563 5.38 21.53 -25.79
CA ALA A 563 5.67 20.10 -25.82
C ALA A 563 7.12 19.75 -26.22
N GLY A 564 7.61 18.61 -25.74
CA GLY A 564 8.87 18.00 -26.20
C GLY A 564 10.03 18.03 -25.21
N ASN A 565 9.80 18.42 -23.95
CA ASN A 565 10.79 18.20 -22.89
C ASN A 565 10.80 16.71 -22.53
N VAL A 566 11.96 16.07 -22.51
CA VAL A 566 12.11 14.67 -22.10
C VAL A 566 12.76 14.60 -20.73
N ILE A 567 12.08 13.97 -19.77
CA ILE A 567 12.51 13.86 -18.39
C ILE A 567 12.78 12.40 -18.05
N LYS A 568 14.01 12.09 -17.67
CA LYS A 568 14.42 10.78 -17.16
C LYS A 568 14.17 10.69 -15.67
N VAL A 569 13.66 9.54 -15.23
CA VAL A 569 13.37 9.22 -13.84
C VAL A 569 14.35 8.19 -13.34
N PHE A 570 14.98 8.47 -12.20
CA PHE A 570 15.92 7.57 -11.52
C PHE A 570 15.42 7.27 -10.12
N LEU A 571 15.64 6.05 -9.67
CA LEU A 571 15.49 5.64 -8.27
C LEU A 571 16.81 5.02 -7.81
N ASP A 572 17.38 5.53 -6.73
CA ASP A 572 18.69 5.12 -6.19
C ASP A 572 19.79 5.16 -7.26
N ASN A 573 19.77 6.23 -8.08
CA ASN A 573 20.66 6.43 -9.22
C ASN A 573 20.53 5.39 -10.35
N VAL A 574 19.50 4.54 -10.32
CA VAL A 574 19.16 3.62 -11.41
C VAL A 574 18.04 4.23 -12.24
N GLU A 575 18.29 4.43 -13.54
CA GLU A 575 17.26 4.90 -14.48
C GLU A 575 16.11 3.88 -14.52
N LYS A 576 14.89 4.37 -14.25
CA LYS A 576 13.66 3.58 -14.22
C LYS A 576 12.80 3.78 -15.46
N GLY A 577 12.83 4.98 -16.04
CA GLY A 577 12.15 5.30 -17.29
C GLY A 577 12.29 6.77 -17.65
N GLU A 578 11.53 7.22 -18.65
CA GLU A 578 11.47 8.61 -19.07
C GLU A 578 10.06 8.96 -19.57
N PHE A 579 9.71 10.24 -19.58
CA PHE A 579 8.49 10.76 -20.21
C PHE A 579 8.79 11.99 -21.06
N GLU A 580 7.98 12.20 -22.10
CA GLU A 580 8.00 13.41 -22.93
C GLU A 580 6.79 14.28 -22.58
N THR A 581 7.00 15.58 -22.39
CA THR A 581 5.92 16.51 -22.07
C THR A 581 5.07 16.84 -23.27
N SER A 582 3.79 17.07 -23.02
CA SER A 582 2.81 17.55 -23.99
C SER A 582 2.41 19.00 -23.70
N TYR A 583 1.87 19.69 -24.72
CA TYR A 583 1.36 21.04 -24.56
C TYR A 583 0.11 21.04 -23.67
N THR A 584 0.19 21.67 -22.50
CA THR A 584 -0.89 21.64 -21.50
C THR A 584 -1.86 22.83 -21.62
N ASN A 585 -1.76 23.64 -22.68
CA ASN A 585 -2.49 24.92 -22.83
C ASN A 585 -2.07 25.99 -21.79
N GLY A 586 -0.83 25.97 -21.35
CA GLY A 586 -0.23 27.03 -20.54
C GLY A 586 0.24 26.62 -19.14
N TRP A 587 1.02 27.50 -18.53
CA TRP A 587 1.74 27.26 -17.27
C TRP A 587 0.91 27.06 -15.99
N ASN A 588 -0.41 27.24 -16.06
CA ASN A 588 -1.35 27.00 -14.95
C ASN A 588 -2.25 25.79 -15.21
N ASN A 589 -2.03 25.04 -16.29
CA ASN A 589 -2.80 23.87 -16.63
C ASN A 589 -1.91 22.65 -16.46
N PHE A 590 -2.19 21.86 -15.42
CA PHE A 590 -1.39 20.71 -15.04
C PHE A 590 -2.03 19.41 -15.52
N VAL A 591 -1.21 18.52 -16.07
CA VAL A 591 -1.59 17.16 -16.47
C VAL A 591 -0.70 16.15 -15.76
N TRP A 592 -1.17 14.92 -15.64
CA TRP A 592 -0.36 13.82 -15.11
C TRP A 592 0.38 13.11 -16.24
N THR A 593 1.60 12.66 -15.98
CA THR A 593 2.25 11.66 -16.83
C THR A 593 1.52 10.33 -16.76
N ASP A 594 1.79 9.48 -17.75
CA ASP A 594 1.67 8.03 -17.59
C ASP A 594 2.53 7.56 -16.40
N SER A 595 2.19 6.42 -15.82
CA SER A 595 2.98 5.83 -14.75
C SER A 595 4.28 5.25 -15.27
N ILE A 596 5.36 5.48 -14.52
CA ILE A 596 6.69 4.96 -14.77
C ILE A 596 6.98 3.90 -13.70
N SER A 597 7.20 2.65 -14.12
CA SER A 597 7.54 1.56 -13.21
C SER A 597 8.84 1.86 -12.46
N LEU A 598 8.76 1.91 -11.14
CA LEU A 598 9.92 1.95 -10.25
C LEU A 598 10.38 0.55 -9.85
N GLY A 599 9.59 -0.49 -10.14
CA GLY A 599 9.88 -1.88 -9.76
C GLY A 599 9.66 -2.12 -8.27
N SER A 600 10.29 -3.16 -7.73
CA SER A 600 10.30 -3.37 -6.27
C SER A 600 11.08 -2.26 -5.57
N ILE A 601 10.46 -1.65 -4.57
CA ILE A 601 11.09 -0.71 -3.65
C ILE A 601 10.91 -1.26 -2.25
N ASN A 602 11.96 -1.24 -1.44
CA ASN A 602 11.83 -1.68 -0.06
C ASN A 602 11.29 -0.52 0.80
N ALA A 603 10.87 -0.81 2.02
CA ALA A 603 10.63 0.22 3.01
C ALA A 603 11.94 0.99 3.30
N GLY A 604 11.82 2.27 3.60
CA GLY A 604 12.91 3.17 3.93
C GLY A 604 13.18 4.23 2.85
N LYS A 605 14.33 4.88 3.00
CA LYS A 605 14.70 6.04 2.17
C LYS A 605 15.28 5.61 0.83
N HIS A 606 14.75 6.22 -0.23
CA HIS A 606 15.23 6.07 -1.60
C HIS A 606 15.44 7.45 -2.23
N LEU A 607 16.39 7.53 -3.16
CA LEU A 607 16.64 8.75 -3.92
C LEU A 607 15.87 8.71 -5.24
N LEU A 608 14.76 9.43 -5.33
CA LEU A 608 14.07 9.65 -6.59
C LEU A 608 14.64 10.90 -7.26
N LYS A 609 14.96 10.82 -8.55
CA LYS A 609 15.53 11.94 -9.30
C LYS A 609 14.85 12.12 -10.65
N PHE A 610 14.56 13.37 -10.99
CA PHE A 610 14.10 13.78 -12.31
C PHE A 610 15.19 14.58 -13.02
N LYS A 611 15.52 14.19 -14.25
CA LYS A 611 16.60 14.80 -15.03
C LYS A 611 16.13 15.17 -16.42
N VAL A 612 16.36 16.42 -16.81
CA VAL A 612 16.10 16.88 -18.19
C VAL A 612 17.09 16.21 -19.15
N ALA A 613 16.60 15.33 -20.02
CA ALA A 613 17.40 14.61 -21.00
C ALA A 613 17.55 15.38 -22.32
N THR A 614 16.45 15.98 -22.79
CA THR A 614 16.40 16.88 -23.95
C THR A 614 15.37 17.97 -23.69
N GLY A 615 15.67 19.21 -24.10
CA GLY A 615 14.77 20.35 -23.90
C GLY A 615 13.82 20.60 -25.07
N GLY A 616 12.56 20.88 -24.75
CA GLY A 616 11.70 21.78 -25.51
C GLY A 616 12.02 23.24 -25.14
N SER A 617 11.66 24.20 -25.98
CA SER A 617 11.84 25.61 -25.64
C SER A 617 10.98 25.95 -24.41
N TYR A 618 11.54 26.62 -23.39
CA TYR A 618 10.85 27.14 -22.19
C TYR A 618 10.71 26.22 -20.94
N GLY A 619 11.29 25.01 -20.93
CA GLY A 619 11.30 24.15 -19.74
C GLY A 619 9.92 23.56 -19.40
N LEU A 620 9.75 23.06 -18.17
CA LEU A 620 8.46 22.59 -17.63
C LEU A 620 8.33 22.92 -16.14
N ILE A 621 7.11 22.88 -15.61
CA ILE A 621 6.85 23.00 -14.17
C ILE A 621 6.40 21.65 -13.64
N LEU A 622 7.14 21.12 -12.68
CA LEU A 622 6.75 19.97 -11.87
C LEU A 622 5.96 20.44 -10.65
N ASP A 623 4.87 19.76 -10.33
CA ASP A 623 3.96 20.14 -9.25
C ASP A 623 4.03 19.15 -8.08
N VAL A 624 3.55 17.94 -8.30
CA VAL A 624 3.59 16.85 -7.33
C VAL A 624 3.91 15.55 -8.05
N PHE A 625 4.41 14.56 -7.32
CA PHE A 625 4.46 13.19 -7.82
C PHE A 625 3.86 12.21 -6.83
N LYS A 626 3.30 11.13 -7.37
CA LYS A 626 2.64 10.06 -6.63
C LYS A 626 3.41 8.78 -6.82
N ILE A 627 3.73 8.09 -5.73
CA ILE A 627 4.21 6.71 -5.78
C ILE A 627 3.07 5.79 -5.34
N ALA A 628 2.70 4.87 -6.22
CA ALA A 628 1.61 3.92 -5.99
C ALA A 628 2.05 2.51 -6.34
N ARG A 629 1.34 1.51 -5.79
CA ARG A 629 1.47 0.12 -6.22
C ARG A 629 0.88 -0.06 -7.63
N GLN A 630 1.53 -0.86 -8.48
CA GLN A 630 0.98 -1.29 -9.77
C GLN A 630 -0.24 -2.17 -9.57
N ASN A 631 -1.20 -2.11 -10.50
CA ASN A 631 -2.33 -3.03 -10.50
C ASN A 631 -1.89 -4.37 -11.12
N ILE A 632 -1.90 -5.42 -10.31
CA ILE A 632 -1.48 -6.75 -10.73
C ILE A 632 -2.55 -7.74 -10.37
N VAL A 633 -3.08 -8.41 -11.39
CA VAL A 633 -3.99 -9.54 -11.24
C VAL A 633 -3.31 -10.77 -11.83
N HIS A 634 -3.25 -11.86 -11.06
CA HIS A 634 -2.73 -13.14 -11.53
C HIS A 634 -3.42 -14.29 -10.82
N PHE A 635 -3.92 -15.24 -11.61
CA PHE A 635 -4.60 -16.44 -11.15
C PHE A 635 -3.68 -17.65 -11.17
N ASP A 636 -3.62 -18.42 -10.08
CA ASP A 636 -3.01 -19.76 -10.16
C ASP A 636 -3.97 -20.70 -10.90
N MET A 637 -3.56 -21.11 -12.10
CA MET A 637 -4.33 -22.01 -12.96
C MET A 637 -3.80 -23.43 -12.85
N GLN A 638 -4.70 -24.41 -12.85
CA GLN A 638 -4.29 -25.79 -13.07
C GLN A 638 -3.81 -25.96 -14.52
N TYR A 639 -2.51 -26.20 -14.68
CA TYR A 639 -1.93 -26.44 -16.01
C TYR A 639 -2.46 -27.73 -16.63
N LEU A 640 -2.92 -27.64 -17.89
CA LEU A 640 -3.27 -28.78 -18.72
C LEU A 640 -2.56 -28.71 -20.07
N GLN A 641 -1.77 -29.75 -20.36
CA GLN A 641 -1.19 -29.93 -21.68
C GLN A 641 -2.27 -30.37 -22.68
N ARG A 642 -2.18 -29.90 -23.94
CA ARG A 642 -3.05 -30.38 -25.02
C ARG A 642 -2.86 -31.89 -25.25
N GLU A 643 -3.97 -32.61 -25.36
CA GLU A 643 -3.96 -34.07 -25.60
C GLU A 643 -3.65 -34.43 -27.06
N GLN A 644 -3.97 -33.53 -28.00
CA GLN A 644 -3.69 -33.68 -29.43
C GLN A 644 -3.14 -32.37 -30.02
N ALA A 645 -2.49 -32.46 -31.19
CA ALA A 645 -1.80 -31.32 -31.81
C ALA A 645 -2.73 -30.12 -32.06
N ASN A 646 -3.99 -30.36 -32.39
CA ASN A 646 -5.02 -29.36 -32.67
C ASN A 646 -5.91 -29.02 -31.46
N TYR A 647 -5.57 -29.50 -30.26
CA TYR A 647 -6.40 -29.34 -29.05
C TYR A 647 -5.95 -28.18 -28.15
N SER A 648 -5.11 -27.25 -28.62
CA SER A 648 -4.71 -26.10 -27.79
C SER A 648 -5.94 -25.29 -27.33
N GLY A 649 -6.91 -25.06 -28.21
CA GLY A 649 -8.13 -24.34 -27.86
C GLY A 649 -8.97 -25.09 -26.82
N ALA A 650 -9.12 -26.41 -26.97
CA ALA A 650 -9.86 -27.23 -26.01
C ALA A 650 -9.17 -27.33 -24.65
N ALA A 651 -7.82 -27.31 -24.62
CA ALA A 651 -7.06 -27.25 -23.38
C ALA A 651 -7.25 -25.90 -22.68
N CYS A 652 -7.24 -24.77 -23.41
CA CYS A 652 -7.57 -23.45 -22.85
C CYS A 652 -8.99 -23.42 -22.26
N ILE A 653 -9.99 -23.91 -23.00
CA ILE A 653 -11.37 -24.00 -22.52
C ILE A 653 -11.43 -24.84 -21.23
N LYS A 654 -10.79 -26.02 -21.21
CA LYS A 654 -10.77 -26.87 -20.01
C LYS A 654 -10.11 -26.18 -18.82
N MET A 655 -9.00 -25.47 -19.03
CA MET A 655 -8.35 -24.72 -17.95
C MET A 655 -9.24 -23.60 -17.41
N ALA A 656 -9.97 -22.89 -18.27
CA ALA A 656 -10.94 -21.88 -17.83
C ALA A 656 -12.08 -22.50 -16.99
N LEU A 657 -12.69 -23.60 -17.46
CA LEU A 657 -13.75 -24.31 -16.73
C LEU A 657 -13.24 -25.00 -15.44
N ASP A 658 -11.97 -25.40 -15.38
CA ASP A 658 -11.36 -25.95 -14.16
C ASP A 658 -11.10 -24.88 -13.09
N ARG A 659 -11.10 -23.61 -13.49
CA ARG A 659 -11.09 -22.50 -12.56
C ARG A 659 -12.44 -22.40 -11.81
N GLU A 660 -13.54 -22.64 -12.52
CA GLU A 660 -14.90 -22.72 -11.94
C GLU A 660 -15.04 -23.93 -11.01
N ASP A 661 -14.77 -25.12 -11.53
CA ASP A 661 -14.71 -26.34 -10.73
C ASP A 661 -13.71 -27.32 -11.32
N ALA A 662 -12.58 -27.49 -10.65
CA ALA A 662 -11.54 -28.44 -11.04
C ALA A 662 -12.03 -29.90 -11.10
N ASN A 663 -13.19 -30.23 -10.52
CA ASN A 663 -13.79 -31.57 -10.51
C ASN A 663 -14.81 -31.79 -11.63
N ASN A 664 -15.00 -30.83 -12.54
CA ASN A 664 -15.92 -31.00 -13.65
C ASN A 664 -15.54 -32.22 -14.53
N SER A 665 -16.54 -32.77 -15.22
CA SER A 665 -16.39 -33.98 -16.03
C SER A 665 -15.99 -33.73 -17.49
N PHE A 666 -15.74 -32.47 -17.88
CA PHE A 666 -15.42 -32.14 -19.25
C PHE A 666 -14.09 -32.77 -19.68
N THR A 667 -13.96 -33.06 -20.97
CA THR A 667 -12.72 -33.62 -21.54
C THR A 667 -12.29 -32.77 -22.72
N GLN A 668 -10.99 -32.66 -23.00
CA GLN A 668 -10.52 -31.87 -24.14
C GLN A 668 -11.10 -32.40 -25.46
N SER A 669 -11.26 -33.73 -25.60
CA SER A 669 -11.91 -34.30 -26.79
C SER A 669 -13.38 -33.90 -26.95
N GLY A 670 -14.13 -33.83 -25.84
CA GLY A 670 -15.53 -33.39 -25.86
C GLY A 670 -15.63 -31.91 -26.22
N LEU A 671 -14.87 -31.07 -25.53
CA LEU A 671 -14.81 -29.62 -25.76
C LEU A 671 -14.32 -29.28 -27.19
N HIS A 672 -13.33 -30.01 -27.70
CA HIS A 672 -12.87 -29.83 -29.08
C HIS A 672 -13.97 -30.15 -30.09
N SER A 673 -14.64 -31.30 -29.93
CA SER A 673 -15.72 -31.70 -30.82
C SER A 673 -16.87 -30.69 -30.82
N TYR A 674 -17.20 -30.15 -29.64
CA TYR A 674 -18.20 -29.10 -29.49
C TYR A 674 -17.76 -27.81 -30.19
N GLY A 675 -16.57 -27.30 -29.90
CA GLY A 675 -16.08 -26.05 -30.48
C GLY A 675 -15.98 -26.08 -32.00
N ILE A 676 -15.49 -27.17 -32.60
CA ILE A 676 -15.44 -27.32 -34.07
C ILE A 676 -16.84 -27.27 -34.68
N SER A 677 -17.84 -27.90 -34.05
CA SER A 677 -19.22 -27.88 -34.54
C SER A 677 -19.90 -26.50 -34.43
N HIS A 678 -19.33 -25.60 -33.64
CA HIS A 678 -19.80 -24.23 -33.40
C HIS A 678 -18.88 -23.15 -34.00
N ASN A 679 -17.85 -23.56 -34.76
CA ASN A 679 -17.05 -22.63 -35.53
C ASN A 679 -17.93 -21.81 -36.49
N SER A 680 -17.43 -20.65 -36.91
CA SER A 680 -18.07 -19.85 -37.96
C SER A 680 -18.27 -20.65 -39.25
N ALA A 681 -19.25 -20.25 -40.04
CA ALA A 681 -19.64 -20.98 -41.26
C ALA A 681 -18.47 -21.19 -42.25
N VAL A 682 -17.48 -20.28 -42.28
CA VAL A 682 -16.29 -20.38 -43.13
C VAL A 682 -15.30 -21.43 -42.60
N ASN A 683 -15.29 -21.67 -41.29
CA ASN A 683 -14.36 -22.56 -40.59
C ASN A 683 -14.98 -23.87 -40.09
N LEU A 684 -16.25 -24.14 -40.42
CA LEU A 684 -17.02 -25.30 -39.94
C LEU A 684 -16.38 -26.66 -40.28
N ASN A 685 -15.61 -26.73 -41.37
CA ASN A 685 -14.87 -27.94 -41.78
C ASN A 685 -13.38 -27.90 -41.39
N GLY A 686 -12.97 -26.92 -40.57
CA GLY A 686 -11.61 -26.79 -40.07
C GLY A 686 -11.27 -27.82 -38.99
N THR A 687 -9.97 -27.94 -38.69
CA THR A 687 -9.47 -28.84 -37.62
C THR A 687 -9.17 -28.11 -36.30
N TYR A 688 -9.35 -26.79 -36.27
CA TYR A 688 -9.04 -25.94 -35.12
C TYR A 688 -10.28 -25.16 -34.70
N ILE A 689 -10.44 -24.94 -33.39
CA ILE A 689 -11.49 -24.11 -32.83
C ILE A 689 -11.19 -22.65 -33.22
N ASP A 690 -12.16 -21.98 -33.83
CA ASP A 690 -12.10 -20.55 -34.14
C ASP A 690 -12.70 -19.72 -32.98
N PRO A 691 -12.62 -18.38 -33.00
CA PRO A 691 -13.04 -17.55 -31.88
C PRO A 691 -14.52 -17.74 -31.50
N GLN A 692 -15.40 -17.93 -32.50
CA GLN A 692 -16.81 -18.20 -32.28
C GLN A 692 -17.01 -19.57 -31.63
N GLY A 693 -16.35 -20.60 -32.14
CA GLY A 693 -16.40 -21.94 -31.57
C GLY A 693 -15.93 -21.96 -30.11
N MET A 694 -14.89 -21.17 -29.79
CA MET A 694 -14.36 -21.08 -28.43
C MET A 694 -15.33 -20.39 -27.47
N SER A 695 -15.86 -19.21 -27.82
CA SER A 695 -16.76 -18.48 -26.92
C SER A 695 -18.06 -19.25 -26.67
N LEU A 696 -18.63 -19.87 -27.71
CA LEU A 696 -19.84 -20.67 -27.57
C LEU A 696 -19.59 -21.92 -26.73
N THR A 697 -18.42 -22.56 -26.87
CA THR A 697 -18.08 -23.69 -26.01
C THR A 697 -17.96 -23.28 -24.54
N LEU A 698 -17.37 -22.12 -24.26
CA LEU A 698 -17.26 -21.61 -22.90
C LEU A 698 -18.65 -21.33 -22.32
N ASN A 699 -19.48 -20.50 -22.97
CA ASN A 699 -20.82 -20.15 -22.47
C ASN A 699 -21.74 -21.36 -22.31
N ASP A 700 -21.70 -22.33 -23.24
CA ASP A 700 -22.62 -23.48 -23.17
C ASP A 700 -22.17 -24.55 -22.16
N ASN A 701 -20.94 -24.47 -21.64
CA ASN A 701 -20.38 -25.41 -20.68
C ASN A 701 -19.95 -24.74 -19.36
N GLU A 702 -20.23 -23.45 -19.21
CA GLU A 702 -20.04 -22.71 -17.98
C GLU A 702 -20.87 -23.35 -16.86
N LEU A 703 -20.28 -23.47 -15.68
CA LEU A 703 -20.89 -24.12 -14.52
C LEU A 703 -21.69 -23.11 -13.69
N ASP A 704 -21.31 -21.85 -13.75
CA ASP A 704 -21.98 -20.70 -13.15
C ASP A 704 -22.33 -19.72 -14.27
N ILE A 705 -23.58 -19.29 -14.45
CA ILE A 705 -24.03 -18.62 -15.70
C ILE A 705 -23.72 -17.11 -15.75
N ASP A 706 -22.66 -16.69 -15.07
CA ASP A 706 -22.44 -15.29 -14.76
C ASP A 706 -21.52 -14.61 -15.77
N TYR A 707 -20.52 -15.30 -16.36
CA TYR A 707 -19.56 -14.71 -17.29
C TYR A 707 -19.95 -14.92 -18.76
N ASN A 708 -20.22 -13.82 -19.47
CA ASN A 708 -20.60 -13.91 -20.88
C ASN A 708 -19.37 -13.84 -21.81
N TYR A 709 -18.73 -14.97 -22.05
CA TYR A 709 -17.62 -15.05 -23.00
C TYR A 709 -18.08 -14.66 -24.40
N SER A 710 -17.39 -13.67 -24.97
CA SER A 710 -17.54 -13.28 -26.36
C SER A 710 -16.19 -13.35 -27.05
N TRP A 711 -16.14 -12.95 -28.32
CA TRP A 711 -14.87 -12.69 -29.00
C TRP A 711 -14.76 -11.20 -29.31
N THR A 712 -13.60 -10.62 -28.99
CA THR A 712 -13.25 -9.27 -29.44
C THR A 712 -12.39 -9.36 -30.71
N SER A 713 -12.45 -8.33 -31.55
CA SER A 713 -11.67 -8.29 -32.78
C SER A 713 -11.15 -6.88 -33.03
N SER A 714 -9.92 -6.64 -32.62
CA SER A 714 -9.33 -5.31 -32.54
C SER A 714 -8.33 -5.09 -33.67
N THR A 715 -8.30 -3.88 -34.23
CA THR A 715 -7.38 -3.53 -35.32
C THR A 715 -6.01 -3.09 -34.83
N THR A 716 -5.89 -2.77 -33.55
CA THR A 716 -4.63 -2.42 -32.89
C THR A 716 -4.34 -3.38 -31.75
N ILE A 717 -3.06 -3.52 -31.41
CA ILE A 717 -2.62 -4.34 -30.28
C ILE A 717 -2.95 -3.67 -28.94
N ASN A 718 -2.98 -2.34 -28.88
CA ASN A 718 -3.30 -1.58 -27.67
C ASN A 718 -4.75 -1.83 -27.25
N ASP A 719 -5.69 -1.76 -28.19
CA ASP A 719 -7.11 -2.07 -27.92
C ASP A 719 -7.27 -3.55 -27.53
N ALA A 720 -6.54 -4.46 -28.18
CA ALA A 720 -6.59 -5.88 -27.82
C ALA A 720 -6.05 -6.15 -26.41
N PHE A 721 -4.98 -5.46 -26.00
CA PHE A 721 -4.48 -5.53 -24.62
C PHE A 721 -5.44 -4.88 -23.63
N HIS A 722 -6.16 -3.82 -24.03
CA HIS A 722 -7.22 -3.26 -23.21
C HIS A 722 -8.31 -4.28 -22.93
N ASP A 723 -8.87 -4.89 -24.00
CA ASP A 723 -9.94 -5.88 -23.88
C ASP A 723 -9.56 -7.02 -22.91
N ILE A 724 -8.31 -7.53 -23.03
CA ILE A 724 -7.79 -8.61 -22.19
C ILE A 724 -7.63 -8.15 -20.73
N CYS A 725 -7.01 -6.99 -20.50
CA CYS A 725 -6.79 -6.45 -19.16
C CYS A 725 -8.11 -6.11 -18.46
N TYR A 726 -9.04 -5.48 -19.17
CA TYR A 726 -10.37 -5.16 -18.66
C TYR A 726 -11.08 -6.45 -18.25
N TRP A 727 -11.09 -7.48 -19.10
CA TRP A 727 -11.74 -8.75 -18.79
C TRP A 727 -11.15 -9.46 -17.57
N ILE A 728 -9.83 -9.53 -17.48
CA ILE A 728 -9.15 -10.19 -16.36
C ILE A 728 -9.39 -9.43 -15.05
N GLU A 729 -9.58 -8.11 -15.11
CA GLU A 729 -9.95 -7.28 -13.96
C GLU A 729 -11.46 -7.29 -13.68
N TYR A 730 -12.28 -7.57 -14.69
CA TYR A 730 -13.73 -7.49 -14.62
C TYR A 730 -14.27 -8.54 -13.65
N ASP A 731 -14.94 -8.06 -12.60
CA ASP A 731 -15.56 -8.88 -11.58
C ASP A 731 -17.09 -8.86 -11.76
N ILE A 732 -17.70 -10.03 -11.64
CA ILE A 732 -19.15 -10.17 -11.65
C ILE A 732 -19.56 -10.51 -10.22
N ILE A 733 -20.26 -9.57 -9.63
CA ILE A 733 -20.79 -9.63 -8.27
C ILE A 733 -21.66 -10.90 -8.15
N GLY A 734 -21.32 -11.80 -7.23
CA GLY A 734 -22.01 -13.09 -7.02
C GLY A 734 -21.36 -14.30 -7.67
N ALA A 735 -20.49 -14.11 -8.67
CA ALA A 735 -19.89 -15.20 -9.43
C ALA A 735 -18.74 -15.88 -8.66
N TYR A 736 -18.64 -17.20 -8.73
CA TYR A 736 -17.48 -17.93 -8.21
C TYR A 736 -16.86 -18.86 -9.26
N PRO A 737 -15.55 -18.71 -9.57
CA PRO A 737 -14.59 -17.76 -9.04
C PRO A 737 -14.79 -16.34 -9.61
N GLN A 738 -14.38 -15.35 -8.83
CA GLN A 738 -14.24 -13.98 -9.29
C GLN A 738 -13.10 -13.87 -10.30
N ASN A 739 -13.35 -13.10 -11.36
CA ASN A 739 -12.52 -12.87 -12.54
C ASN A 739 -12.14 -14.13 -13.32
N MET A 740 -12.20 -14.01 -14.64
CA MET A 740 -11.93 -15.13 -15.55
C MET A 740 -10.75 -14.85 -16.48
N PRO A 741 -10.00 -15.90 -16.88
CA PRO A 741 -8.91 -15.73 -17.82
C PRO A 741 -9.43 -15.41 -19.23
N ALA A 742 -8.61 -14.73 -20.04
CA ALA A 742 -8.86 -14.58 -21.47
C ALA A 742 -8.16 -15.70 -22.26
N ALA A 743 -8.61 -15.97 -23.48
CA ALA A 743 -7.88 -16.84 -24.41
C ALA A 743 -7.47 -16.07 -25.67
N ILE A 744 -6.23 -16.26 -26.13
CA ILE A 744 -5.71 -15.62 -27.35
C ILE A 744 -5.00 -16.64 -28.26
N PRO A 745 -5.11 -16.49 -29.60
CA PRO A 745 -4.33 -17.24 -30.56
C PRO A 745 -2.97 -16.55 -30.81
N LEU A 746 -1.87 -17.26 -30.57
CA LEU A 746 -0.54 -16.79 -30.93
C LEU A 746 -0.15 -17.19 -32.36
N GLY A 747 0.70 -16.40 -33.01
CA GLY A 747 1.25 -16.74 -34.33
C GLY A 747 0.36 -16.44 -35.53
N GLY A 748 -0.79 -15.79 -35.33
CA GLY A 748 -1.63 -15.26 -36.42
C GLY A 748 -2.55 -16.30 -37.06
N ASN A 749 -2.83 -17.43 -36.39
CA ASN A 749 -3.78 -18.45 -36.81
C ASN A 749 -4.39 -19.17 -35.59
N TYR A 750 -5.28 -20.14 -35.82
CA TYR A 750 -5.98 -20.88 -34.74
C TYR A 750 -5.22 -22.11 -34.19
N GLU A 751 -3.96 -22.31 -34.59
CA GLU A 751 -3.20 -23.51 -34.23
C GLU A 751 -2.64 -23.48 -32.80
N ASN A 752 -2.49 -22.29 -32.22
CA ASN A 752 -1.82 -22.10 -30.94
C ASN A 752 -2.55 -21.12 -30.02
N TRP A 753 -3.68 -21.58 -29.49
CA TRP A 753 -4.37 -20.92 -28.40
C TRP A 753 -3.58 -21.03 -27.09
N VAL A 754 -3.52 -19.92 -26.36
CA VAL A 754 -2.98 -19.85 -25.00
C VAL A 754 -3.99 -19.14 -24.10
N LEU A 755 -3.89 -19.41 -22.81
CA LEU A 755 -4.69 -18.75 -21.79
C LEU A 755 -3.90 -17.57 -21.22
N VAL A 756 -4.51 -16.39 -21.10
CA VAL A 756 -3.97 -15.23 -20.39
C VAL A 756 -4.65 -15.18 -19.03
N ASN A 757 -3.90 -15.48 -17.98
CA ASN A 757 -4.39 -15.66 -16.63
C ASN A 757 -3.90 -14.58 -15.65
N GLY A 758 -3.39 -13.47 -16.18
CA GLY A 758 -3.00 -12.32 -15.39
C GLY A 758 -2.37 -11.21 -16.22
N PHE A 759 -2.30 -10.02 -15.63
CA PHE A 759 -1.62 -8.86 -16.20
C PHE A 759 -0.95 -8.02 -15.11
N ASN A 760 0.02 -7.20 -15.52
CA ASN A 760 0.59 -6.12 -14.72
C ASN A 760 0.37 -4.80 -15.46
N ALA A 761 -0.33 -3.86 -14.83
CA ALA A 761 -0.67 -2.55 -15.36
C ALA A 761 -0.40 -1.43 -14.35
N SER A 762 -0.38 -0.20 -14.83
CA SER A 762 -0.15 0.98 -13.98
C SER A 762 -1.33 1.39 -13.12
N ASP A 763 -2.52 0.94 -13.49
CA ASP A 763 -3.80 1.38 -12.91
C ASP A 763 -4.86 0.30 -13.19
N ASN A 764 -6.03 0.42 -12.59
CA ASN A 764 -7.15 -0.51 -12.73
C ASN A 764 -7.78 -0.41 -14.14
N PRO A 765 -7.62 -1.43 -15.03
CA PRO A 765 -8.15 -1.39 -16.39
C PRO A 765 -9.66 -1.29 -16.49
N TRP A 766 -10.39 -1.69 -15.45
CA TRP A 766 -11.85 -1.65 -15.39
C TRP A 766 -12.38 -0.24 -15.10
N GLN A 767 -11.62 0.54 -14.33
CA GLN A 767 -12.06 1.85 -13.80
C GLN A 767 -11.43 3.05 -14.52
N THR A 768 -10.28 2.86 -15.17
CA THR A 768 -9.51 3.97 -15.74
C THR A 768 -9.66 4.09 -17.25
N SER A 769 -9.59 5.32 -17.75
CA SER A 769 -9.65 5.62 -19.18
C SER A 769 -8.27 5.72 -19.84
N THR A 770 -7.18 5.69 -19.06
CA THR A 770 -5.80 5.76 -19.56
C THR A 770 -4.85 4.98 -18.67
N TYR A 771 -4.05 4.04 -19.21
CA TYR A 771 -3.07 3.30 -18.42
C TYR A 771 -1.98 2.63 -19.27
N THR A 772 -0.91 2.21 -18.60
CA THR A 772 0.23 1.48 -19.19
C THR A 772 0.17 0.01 -18.82
N VAL A 773 0.36 -0.88 -19.80
CA VAL A 773 0.47 -2.33 -19.59
C VAL A 773 1.93 -2.75 -19.61
N TYR A 774 2.38 -3.40 -18.54
CA TYR A 774 3.76 -3.87 -18.36
C TYR A 774 3.97 -5.30 -18.83
N GLY A 775 2.99 -6.19 -18.64
CA GLY A 775 3.10 -7.58 -19.07
C GLY A 775 1.92 -8.45 -18.71
N PHE A 776 2.01 -9.72 -19.11
CA PHE A 776 0.95 -10.71 -18.99
C PHE A 776 1.49 -12.06 -18.52
N TRP A 777 0.70 -12.74 -17.71
CA TRP A 777 0.87 -14.16 -17.41
C TRP A 777 0.11 -15.00 -18.44
N ILE A 778 0.79 -16.01 -18.97
CA ILE A 778 0.29 -16.86 -20.04
C ILE A 778 0.54 -18.32 -19.67
N THR A 779 -0.50 -19.13 -19.82
CA THR A 779 -0.41 -20.58 -19.75
C THR A 779 -0.51 -21.19 -21.15
N ASP A 780 0.55 -21.87 -21.59
CA ASP A 780 0.68 -22.41 -22.95
C ASP A 780 0.46 -23.94 -22.96
N PRO A 781 -0.71 -24.44 -23.40
CA PRO A 781 -1.01 -25.88 -23.42
C PRO A 781 -0.19 -26.65 -24.45
N SER A 782 0.51 -25.97 -25.36
CA SER A 782 1.42 -26.60 -26.33
C SER A 782 2.81 -26.89 -25.75
N ALA A 783 3.12 -26.38 -24.55
CA ALA A 783 4.41 -26.52 -23.89
C ALA A 783 4.49 -27.75 -22.96
N SER A 784 5.66 -27.96 -22.36
CA SER A 784 5.84 -28.88 -21.22
C SER A 784 7.07 -28.51 -20.39
N GLY A 785 6.96 -28.67 -19.07
CA GLY A 785 7.94 -28.22 -18.08
C GLY A 785 8.17 -26.70 -18.18
N ILE A 786 9.42 -26.30 -18.40
CA ILE A 786 9.74 -24.89 -18.61
C ILE A 786 9.10 -24.38 -19.90
N GLY A 787 8.12 -23.51 -19.75
CA GLY A 787 7.31 -22.95 -20.83
C GLY A 787 5.81 -23.10 -20.60
N GLU A 788 5.37 -23.93 -19.64
CA GLU A 788 3.95 -24.11 -19.30
C GLU A 788 3.33 -22.81 -18.80
N ASN A 789 3.97 -22.16 -17.82
CA ASN A 789 3.57 -20.87 -17.28
C ASN A 789 4.66 -19.84 -17.58
N VAL A 790 4.27 -18.74 -18.22
CA VAL A 790 5.19 -17.73 -18.73
C VAL A 790 4.66 -16.34 -18.41
N TYR A 791 5.48 -15.52 -17.77
CA TYR A 791 5.29 -14.08 -17.79
C TYR A 791 6.01 -13.50 -19.01
N LYS A 792 5.31 -12.67 -19.78
CA LYS A 792 5.91 -11.89 -20.88
C LYS A 792 5.69 -10.41 -20.64
N THR A 793 6.70 -9.59 -20.93
CA THR A 793 6.46 -8.15 -20.99
C THR A 793 5.49 -7.84 -22.14
N ALA A 794 4.71 -6.77 -22.01
CA ALA A 794 3.69 -6.40 -22.98
C ALA A 794 4.31 -6.20 -24.38
N SER A 795 5.49 -5.55 -24.43
CA SER A 795 6.26 -5.40 -25.66
C SER A 795 6.72 -6.73 -26.27
N GLU A 796 7.01 -7.75 -25.46
CA GLU A 796 7.42 -9.07 -25.96
C GLU A 796 6.20 -9.85 -26.45
N LEU A 797 5.08 -9.82 -25.71
CA LEU A 797 3.83 -10.45 -26.15
C LEU A 797 3.33 -9.86 -27.47
N ALA A 798 3.43 -8.54 -27.67
CA ALA A 798 3.04 -7.88 -28.93
C ALA A 798 3.79 -8.42 -30.17
N ASN A 799 4.96 -9.05 -29.99
CA ASN A 799 5.69 -9.70 -31.09
C ASN A 799 5.12 -11.08 -31.46
N ASP A 800 4.47 -11.75 -30.52
CA ASP A 800 3.94 -13.12 -30.65
C ASP A 800 2.43 -13.17 -30.88
N TYR A 801 1.68 -12.30 -30.21
CA TYR A 801 0.28 -12.04 -30.44
C TYR A 801 0.15 -11.07 -31.60
N ILE A 802 -0.02 -11.62 -32.80
CA ILE A 802 -0.07 -10.86 -34.05
C ILE A 802 -1.43 -11.02 -34.70
N ALA A 803 -1.83 -10.00 -35.47
CA ALA A 803 -3.08 -10.03 -36.22
C ALA A 803 -3.21 -11.31 -37.07
N LEU A 804 -4.41 -11.88 -37.08
CA LEU A 804 -4.71 -13.13 -37.76
C LEU A 804 -4.55 -13.02 -39.28
N SER A 805 -4.09 -14.10 -39.91
CA SER A 805 -3.98 -14.25 -41.36
C SER A 805 -4.77 -15.48 -41.84
N THR A 806 -6.06 -15.49 -41.53
CA THR A 806 -6.96 -16.65 -41.63
C THR A 806 -7.90 -16.61 -42.85
N GLY A 807 -7.98 -15.48 -43.56
CA GLY A 807 -8.84 -15.32 -44.74
C GLY A 807 -10.35 -15.25 -44.46
N ASP A 808 -10.75 -15.15 -43.19
CA ASP A 808 -12.13 -15.04 -42.72
C ASP A 808 -12.42 -13.63 -42.13
N GLY A 809 -13.52 -13.47 -41.39
CA GLY A 809 -13.96 -12.19 -40.82
C GLY A 809 -13.01 -11.60 -39.76
N TRP A 810 -12.05 -12.38 -39.28
CA TRP A 810 -11.04 -11.95 -38.33
C TRP A 810 -9.67 -11.68 -38.98
N ASN A 811 -9.56 -11.87 -40.29
CA ASN A 811 -8.32 -11.62 -41.02
C ASN A 811 -7.88 -10.15 -40.87
N GLY A 812 -6.63 -9.94 -40.45
CA GLY A 812 -6.03 -8.63 -40.20
C GLY A 812 -6.34 -8.05 -38.81
N LYS A 813 -6.95 -8.83 -37.90
CA LYS A 813 -7.32 -8.37 -36.55
C LYS A 813 -6.64 -9.18 -35.45
N TYR A 814 -6.44 -8.56 -34.31
CA TYR A 814 -6.12 -9.21 -33.04
C TYR A 814 -7.42 -9.75 -32.44
N VAL A 815 -7.42 -11.00 -31.99
CA VAL A 815 -8.63 -11.64 -31.48
C VAL A 815 -8.38 -12.24 -30.12
N SER A 816 -9.23 -11.88 -29.17
CA SER A 816 -9.31 -12.47 -27.84
C SER A 816 -10.70 -13.05 -27.63
N VAL A 817 -10.78 -14.11 -26.83
CA VAL A 817 -12.04 -14.62 -26.28
C VAL A 817 -12.10 -14.17 -24.83
N CYS A 818 -12.95 -13.16 -24.63
CA CYS A 818 -13.20 -12.42 -23.39
C CYS A 818 -14.47 -11.59 -23.59
N GLU A 819 -15.09 -11.10 -22.53
CA GLU A 819 -16.18 -10.13 -22.69
C GLU A 819 -15.63 -8.77 -23.17
N PRO A 820 -16.25 -8.13 -24.16
CA PRO A 820 -15.84 -6.81 -24.60
C PRO A 820 -16.03 -5.77 -23.49
N PRO A 821 -15.09 -4.82 -23.34
CA PRO A 821 -15.21 -3.82 -22.30
C PRO A 821 -16.34 -2.84 -22.60
N GLN A 822 -17.00 -2.33 -21.55
CA GLN A 822 -18.08 -1.35 -21.69
C GLN A 822 -17.58 0.01 -22.17
N THR A 823 -16.33 0.34 -21.81
CA THR A 823 -15.62 1.56 -22.17
C THR A 823 -14.29 1.19 -22.81
N GLN A 824 -13.75 2.08 -23.63
CA GLN A 824 -12.42 1.91 -24.21
C GLN A 824 -11.45 2.84 -23.51
N ALA A 825 -10.28 2.34 -23.12
CA ALA A 825 -9.19 3.12 -22.55
C ALA A 825 -8.08 3.37 -23.58
N GLN A 826 -7.36 4.48 -23.40
CA GLN A 826 -6.07 4.69 -24.08
C GLN A 826 -5.00 3.86 -23.37
N VAL A 827 -4.52 2.82 -24.05
CA VAL A 827 -3.49 1.93 -23.50
C VAL A 827 -2.12 2.25 -24.08
N THR A 828 -1.13 2.42 -23.20
CA THR A 828 0.29 2.49 -23.56
C THR A 828 0.96 1.13 -23.30
N ILE A 829 1.76 0.62 -24.25
CA ILE A 829 2.53 -0.61 -24.06
C ILE A 829 3.89 -0.24 -23.48
N ALA A 830 4.20 -0.72 -22.27
CA ALA A 830 5.48 -0.43 -21.65
C ALA A 830 6.64 -1.05 -22.44
N ILE A 831 7.71 -0.28 -22.58
CA ILE A 831 9.00 -0.75 -23.05
C ILE A 831 9.86 -1.01 -21.80
N PRO A 832 10.28 -2.25 -21.51
CA PRO A 832 11.10 -2.52 -20.34
C PRO A 832 12.42 -1.77 -20.41
N ALA A 833 12.86 -1.25 -19.26
CA ALA A 833 14.13 -0.55 -19.17
C ALA A 833 15.31 -1.45 -19.55
N LYS A 834 16.29 -0.86 -20.22
CA LYS A 834 17.57 -1.53 -20.50
C LYS A 834 18.28 -1.81 -19.18
N PHE A 835 18.96 -2.95 -19.09
CA PHE A 835 19.80 -3.22 -17.91
C PHE A 835 21.07 -2.38 -17.97
N LYS A 836 21.76 -2.35 -19.13
CA LYS A 836 22.95 -1.52 -19.41
C LYS A 836 23.04 -1.24 -20.91
N GLU A 837 23.81 -0.23 -21.31
CA GLU A 837 24.09 0.04 -22.74
C GLU A 837 24.73 -1.14 -23.48
N LYS A 838 25.50 -1.97 -22.76
CA LYS A 838 26.12 -3.17 -23.34
C LYS A 838 26.44 -4.22 -22.27
N LEU A 839 26.05 -5.46 -22.54
CA LEU A 839 26.43 -6.61 -21.72
C LEU A 839 27.88 -7.05 -22.01
N SER A 840 28.69 -7.22 -20.95
CA SER A 840 30.13 -7.50 -21.08
C SER A 840 30.56 -8.87 -20.53
N SER A 841 29.73 -9.51 -19.70
CA SER A 841 30.07 -10.74 -18.99
C SER A 841 28.86 -11.64 -18.74
N ASN A 842 29.10 -12.92 -18.40
CA ASN A 842 28.03 -13.80 -17.91
C ASN A 842 27.38 -13.28 -16.63
N LYS A 843 28.15 -12.57 -15.79
CA LYS A 843 27.62 -11.96 -14.58
C LYS A 843 26.59 -10.89 -14.92
N ASP A 844 26.90 -10.00 -15.87
CA ASP A 844 25.94 -8.96 -16.31
C ASP A 844 24.63 -9.58 -16.81
N ILE A 845 24.71 -10.68 -17.56
CA ILE A 845 23.53 -11.38 -18.09
C ILE A 845 22.69 -11.99 -16.96
N ILE A 846 23.34 -12.59 -15.96
CA ILE A 846 22.66 -13.18 -14.79
C ILE A 846 22.04 -12.08 -13.93
N ASP A 847 22.77 -10.99 -13.67
CA ASP A 847 22.27 -9.85 -12.90
C ASP A 847 21.07 -9.20 -13.61
N ALA A 848 21.11 -9.07 -14.94
CA ALA A 848 19.97 -8.60 -15.73
C ALA A 848 18.74 -9.51 -15.59
N ALA A 849 18.93 -10.82 -15.62
CA ALA A 849 17.85 -11.78 -15.44
C ALA A 849 17.25 -11.72 -14.02
N ILE A 850 18.09 -11.65 -12.98
CA ILE A 850 17.64 -11.52 -11.57
C ILE A 850 16.87 -10.21 -11.39
N LYS A 851 17.41 -9.09 -11.88
CA LYS A 851 16.75 -7.78 -11.76
C LYS A 851 15.42 -7.77 -12.50
N GLY A 852 15.35 -8.35 -13.70
CA GLY A 852 14.10 -8.48 -14.45
C GLY A 852 13.04 -9.30 -13.70
N LEU A 853 13.43 -10.40 -13.07
CA LEU A 853 12.55 -11.19 -12.20
C LEU A 853 12.05 -10.37 -11.01
N GLN A 854 12.94 -9.64 -10.33
CA GLN A 854 12.59 -8.82 -9.15
C GLN A 854 11.66 -7.65 -9.49
N ASP A 855 11.93 -6.95 -10.60
CA ASP A 855 11.17 -5.77 -10.99
C ASP A 855 9.77 -6.10 -11.51
N ASN A 856 9.51 -7.33 -11.97
CA ASN A 856 8.29 -7.66 -12.70
C ASN A 856 7.45 -8.79 -12.09
N ILE A 857 8.05 -9.79 -11.41
CA ILE A 857 7.36 -11.07 -11.15
C ILE A 857 7.53 -11.62 -9.72
N LEU A 858 8.74 -11.61 -9.13
CA LEU A 858 9.03 -12.42 -7.94
C LEU A 858 8.18 -12.10 -6.72
N LYS A 859 7.62 -10.89 -6.62
CA LYS A 859 6.78 -10.49 -5.49
C LYS A 859 5.28 -10.43 -5.82
N SER A 860 4.91 -10.75 -7.06
CA SER A 860 3.52 -10.79 -7.56
C SER A 860 3.06 -12.19 -7.95
N ASP A 861 3.99 -13.14 -8.12
CA ASP A 861 3.69 -14.54 -8.42
C ASP A 861 4.37 -15.46 -7.38
N THR A 862 3.59 -15.88 -6.39
CA THR A 862 4.07 -16.75 -5.29
C THR A 862 4.65 -18.06 -5.80
N ASN A 863 4.11 -18.64 -6.88
CA ASN A 863 4.63 -19.89 -7.42
C ASN A 863 6.00 -19.70 -8.07
N MET A 864 6.21 -18.57 -8.77
CA MET A 864 7.53 -18.23 -9.28
C MET A 864 8.51 -17.90 -8.15
N GLU A 865 8.07 -17.20 -7.09
CA GLU A 865 8.89 -16.92 -5.90
C GLU A 865 9.38 -18.21 -5.24
N ILE A 866 8.49 -19.17 -5.01
CA ILE A 866 8.81 -20.49 -4.44
C ILE A 866 9.80 -21.25 -5.34
N ALA A 867 9.64 -21.16 -6.67
CA ALA A 867 10.57 -21.76 -7.61
C ALA A 867 11.95 -21.09 -7.55
N PHE A 868 12.00 -19.77 -7.34
CA PHE A 868 13.23 -18.99 -7.29
C PHE A 868 14.01 -19.19 -5.99
N ILE A 869 13.34 -19.25 -4.84
CA ILE A 869 13.98 -19.42 -3.53
C ILE A 869 14.81 -20.71 -3.49
N GLY A 870 16.10 -20.56 -3.19
CA GLY A 870 17.05 -21.67 -3.14
C GLY A 870 17.53 -22.18 -4.51
N SER A 871 17.09 -21.55 -5.61
CA SER A 871 17.62 -21.85 -6.95
C SER A 871 18.98 -21.18 -7.17
N SER A 872 19.75 -21.67 -8.13
CA SER A 872 21.03 -21.08 -8.52
C SER A 872 21.10 -20.88 -10.04
N PRO A 873 21.58 -19.72 -10.53
CA PRO A 873 21.69 -19.48 -11.97
C PRO A 873 22.73 -20.39 -12.62
N ALA A 874 22.38 -20.96 -13.76
CA ALA A 874 23.28 -21.70 -14.63
C ALA A 874 23.96 -20.77 -15.65
N LYS A 875 24.89 -21.33 -16.44
CA LYS A 875 25.56 -20.59 -17.51
C LYS A 875 24.54 -20.07 -18.54
N PRO A 876 24.52 -18.76 -18.85
CA PRO A 876 23.64 -18.22 -19.87
C PRO A 876 23.85 -18.86 -21.25
N ILE A 877 22.74 -19.09 -21.96
CA ILE A 877 22.70 -19.72 -23.28
C ILE A 877 22.36 -18.65 -24.31
N LYS A 878 23.29 -18.35 -25.21
CA LYS A 878 23.05 -17.36 -26.28
C LYS A 878 22.24 -17.97 -27.42
N VAL A 879 21.16 -17.30 -27.80
CA VAL A 879 20.35 -17.66 -28.97
C VAL A 879 20.46 -16.54 -30.01
N LYS A 880 20.70 -16.92 -31.27
CA LYS A 880 20.82 -15.98 -32.40
C LYS A 880 19.51 -15.95 -33.19
N LYS A 881 18.89 -14.78 -33.34
CA LYS A 881 17.76 -14.54 -34.25
C LYS A 881 18.25 -13.70 -35.45
N GLN A 882 17.46 -13.68 -36.52
CA GLN A 882 17.76 -12.85 -37.69
C GLN A 882 17.68 -11.36 -37.36
N ASN A 883 16.85 -10.98 -36.38
CA ASN A 883 16.59 -9.61 -35.93
C ASN A 883 16.90 -9.46 -34.43
N GLY A 884 18.18 -9.61 -34.04
CA GLY A 884 18.61 -9.52 -32.65
C GLY A 884 19.03 -10.87 -32.05
N SER A 885 19.79 -10.85 -30.95
CA SER A 885 20.14 -12.06 -30.19
C SER A 885 19.59 -11.90 -28.78
N TYR A 886 19.37 -13.00 -28.07
CA TYR A 886 18.98 -12.97 -26.67
C TYR A 886 19.75 -14.04 -25.89
N PHE A 887 19.71 -13.94 -24.57
CA PHE A 887 20.22 -14.95 -23.67
C PHE A 887 19.08 -15.62 -22.91
N ILE A 888 19.18 -16.94 -22.73
CA ILE A 888 18.37 -17.69 -21.78
C ILE A 888 19.23 -17.91 -20.53
N VAL A 889 18.71 -17.55 -19.37
CA VAL A 889 19.34 -17.76 -18.06
C VAL A 889 18.52 -18.79 -17.28
N PRO A 890 18.96 -20.06 -17.22
CA PRO A 890 18.29 -21.10 -16.45
C PRO A 890 18.63 -20.94 -14.96
N PHE A 891 17.66 -21.20 -14.07
CA PHE A 891 17.84 -21.30 -12.63
C PHE A 891 17.55 -22.73 -12.20
N LEU A 892 18.48 -23.31 -11.44
CA LEU A 892 18.50 -24.72 -11.10
C LEU A 892 18.13 -24.93 -9.64
N LYS A 893 17.27 -25.91 -9.37
CA LYS A 893 16.86 -26.37 -8.04
C LYS A 893 16.59 -27.88 -8.12
N ASP A 894 17.01 -28.62 -7.10
CA ASP A 894 16.85 -30.09 -7.01
C ASP A 894 17.33 -30.86 -8.27
N GLY A 895 18.41 -30.37 -8.89
CA GLY A 895 19.03 -30.98 -10.07
C GLY A 895 18.33 -30.70 -11.41
N GLY A 896 17.22 -29.95 -11.42
CA GLY A 896 16.46 -29.55 -12.61
C GLY A 896 16.37 -28.05 -12.80
N CYS A 897 15.89 -27.62 -13.97
CA CYS A 897 15.58 -26.22 -14.22
C CYS A 897 14.19 -25.89 -13.67
N CYS A 898 14.10 -24.91 -12.78
CA CYS A 898 12.84 -24.46 -12.18
C CYS A 898 12.33 -23.14 -12.77
N ILE A 899 13.25 -22.27 -13.20
CA ILE A 899 12.95 -21.01 -13.90
C ILE A 899 13.89 -20.85 -15.09
N ALA A 900 13.41 -20.29 -16.20
CA ALA A 900 14.25 -19.79 -17.26
C ALA A 900 13.85 -18.36 -17.63
N VAL A 901 14.84 -17.47 -17.70
CA VAL A 901 14.65 -16.05 -18.00
C VAL A 901 15.23 -15.70 -19.36
N ILE A 902 14.54 -14.87 -20.14
CA ILE A 902 15.05 -14.29 -21.40
C ILE A 902 15.36 -12.81 -21.20
N VAL A 903 16.58 -12.43 -21.58
CA VAL A 903 17.03 -11.04 -21.68
C VAL A 903 17.63 -10.75 -23.05
N ASP A 904 17.45 -9.52 -23.54
CA ASP A 904 18.04 -9.07 -24.80
C ASP A 904 19.57 -9.14 -24.73
N ALA A 905 20.23 -9.60 -25.80
CA ALA A 905 21.67 -9.74 -25.81
C ALA A 905 22.44 -8.43 -26.02
N ALA A 906 21.77 -7.37 -26.48
CA ALA A 906 22.39 -6.07 -26.67
C ALA A 906 22.58 -5.37 -25.31
N ASP A 907 21.50 -5.25 -24.56
CA ASP A 907 21.41 -4.34 -23.41
C ASP A 907 20.84 -4.98 -22.13
N GLY A 908 20.50 -6.28 -22.17
CA GLY A 908 19.97 -7.00 -21.02
C GLY A 908 18.53 -6.66 -20.68
N THR A 909 17.80 -5.98 -21.56
CA THR A 909 16.36 -5.72 -21.39
C THR A 909 15.62 -7.01 -21.09
N PHE A 910 14.84 -7.06 -20.01
CA PHE A 910 14.02 -8.21 -19.65
C PHE A 910 12.89 -8.42 -20.67
N LYS A 911 12.65 -9.67 -21.07
CA LYS A 911 11.66 -10.03 -22.09
C LYS A 911 10.56 -10.93 -21.55
N GLN A 912 10.97 -12.02 -20.90
CA GLN A 912 10.03 -13.01 -20.36
C GLN A 912 10.72 -13.94 -19.36
N ALA A 913 9.93 -14.56 -18.50
CA ALA A 913 10.38 -15.65 -17.65
C ALA A 913 9.34 -16.77 -17.65
N ALA A 914 9.81 -18.01 -17.67
CA ALA A 914 8.97 -19.20 -17.49
C ALA A 914 9.39 -19.96 -16.26
N PHE A 915 8.43 -20.61 -15.61
CA PHE A 915 8.69 -21.48 -14.48
C PHE A 915 7.90 -22.79 -14.59
N SER A 916 8.31 -23.77 -13.80
CA SER A 916 7.60 -25.03 -13.62
C SER A 916 7.57 -25.36 -12.13
N LYS A 917 6.40 -25.78 -11.62
CA LYS A 917 6.23 -26.22 -10.23
C LYS A 917 7.13 -27.42 -9.90
N THR A 918 7.42 -28.25 -10.90
CA THR A 918 8.39 -29.37 -10.78
C THR A 918 9.64 -29.08 -11.61
N PRO A 919 10.85 -29.11 -11.02
CA PRO A 919 12.09 -28.87 -11.77
C PRO A 919 12.26 -29.79 -12.99
N ASP A 920 12.46 -29.21 -14.18
CA ASP A 920 12.65 -29.94 -15.43
C ASP A 920 14.10 -30.44 -15.54
N LEU A 921 14.30 -31.73 -15.24
CA LEU A 921 15.60 -32.43 -15.29
C LEU A 921 16.17 -32.58 -16.72
N ASN A 922 15.36 -32.31 -17.75
CA ASN A 922 15.74 -32.48 -19.14
C ASN A 922 15.91 -31.16 -19.87
N TYR A 923 15.50 -30.03 -19.29
CA TYR A 923 15.57 -28.71 -19.92
C TYR A 923 16.96 -28.40 -20.48
N LEU A 924 18.01 -28.48 -19.66
CA LEU A 924 19.38 -28.22 -20.11
C LEU A 924 19.89 -29.24 -21.14
N LYS A 925 19.40 -30.49 -21.10
CA LYS A 925 19.79 -31.54 -22.06
C LYS A 925 19.30 -31.22 -23.48
N ARG A 926 18.24 -30.41 -23.62
CA ARG A 926 17.73 -29.93 -24.91
C ARG A 926 18.77 -29.04 -25.62
N PHE A 927 19.63 -28.38 -24.87
CA PHE A 927 20.69 -27.50 -25.40
C PHE A 927 22.05 -28.21 -25.55
N ALA A 928 22.28 -29.30 -24.82
CA ALA A 928 23.56 -30.03 -24.82
C ALA A 928 23.79 -30.88 -26.09
N LYS A 929 22.74 -31.22 -26.85
CA LYS A 929 22.82 -32.14 -28.00
C LYS A 929 23.30 -31.50 -29.30
N THR A 930 23.52 -30.19 -29.39
CA THR A 930 23.66 -29.52 -30.68
C THR A 930 24.68 -28.37 -30.68
N ASN A 931 25.79 -28.53 -31.42
CA ASN A 931 26.63 -27.44 -31.94
C ASN A 931 25.91 -26.61 -33.04
N LYS A 932 24.56 -26.58 -33.06
CA LYS A 932 23.75 -25.97 -34.12
C LYS A 932 23.21 -24.60 -33.68
N THR A 933 22.90 -23.77 -34.68
CA THR A 933 22.21 -22.49 -34.50
C THR A 933 20.72 -22.77 -34.27
N TYR A 934 20.16 -22.32 -33.15
CA TYR A 934 18.73 -22.47 -32.86
C TYR A 934 17.91 -21.41 -33.62
N LYS A 935 16.81 -21.82 -34.26
CA LYS A 935 15.85 -20.91 -34.90
C LYS A 935 14.50 -21.03 -34.22
N PHE A 936 13.89 -19.89 -33.90
CA PHE A 936 12.51 -19.83 -33.43
C PHE A 936 11.54 -19.53 -34.57
N GLN A 937 10.44 -20.29 -34.62
CA GLN A 937 9.27 -19.91 -35.39
C GLN A 937 8.45 -18.90 -34.58
N LYS A 938 7.99 -17.84 -35.24
CA LYS A 938 7.09 -16.84 -34.64
C LYS A 938 5.82 -17.53 -34.15
N GLY A 939 5.36 -17.21 -32.94
CA GLY A 939 4.15 -17.82 -32.34
C GLY A 939 4.35 -19.16 -31.62
N LYS A 940 5.59 -19.62 -31.39
CA LYS A 940 5.90 -20.82 -30.57
C LYS A 940 6.81 -20.47 -29.39
N ASN A 941 6.65 -21.21 -28.29
CA ASN A 941 7.28 -20.96 -27.00
C ASN A 941 8.82 -20.81 -27.07
N ALA A 942 9.35 -19.60 -26.81
CA ALA A 942 10.76 -19.25 -26.95
C ALA A 942 11.75 -20.03 -26.03
N PHE A 943 11.23 -20.83 -25.10
CA PHE A 943 12.02 -21.72 -24.24
C PHE A 943 12.23 -23.13 -24.82
N LEU A 944 11.51 -23.49 -25.89
CA LEU A 944 11.63 -24.78 -26.57
C LEU A 944 12.20 -24.60 -27.99
N PRO A 945 13.53 -24.63 -28.18
CA PRO A 945 14.10 -24.47 -29.50
C PRO A 945 13.69 -25.62 -30.42
N GLN A 946 13.21 -25.29 -31.63
CA GLN A 946 13.15 -26.26 -32.72
C GLN A 946 14.55 -26.40 -33.33
N ILE A 947 15.05 -27.63 -33.37
CA ILE A 947 16.31 -27.95 -34.03
C ILE A 947 16.01 -28.01 -35.52
N SER A 948 16.50 -27.04 -36.30
CA SER A 948 16.51 -27.18 -37.77
C SER A 948 17.59 -28.20 -38.14
N ASP A 949 17.25 -29.18 -38.95
CA ASP A 949 18.24 -30.07 -39.54
C ASP A 949 19.23 -29.34 -40.45
#